data_AF-A0A3A9WBR1-F1
#
_entry.id   AF-A0A3A9WBR1-F1
#
_cell.length_a   1.000
_cell.length_b   1.000
_cell.length_c   1.000
_cell.angle_alpha   90.00
_cell.angle_beta   90.00
_cell.angle_gamma   90.00
#
_symmetry.space_group_name_H-M   'P 1'
#
loop_
_entity.id
_entity.type
_entity.pdbx_description
1 polymer ?
#
loop_
_entity_poly.entity_id
_entity_poly.type
_entity_poly.pdbx_seq_one_letter_code
_entity_poly.pdbx_strand_id
1 'polypeptide(L)'
;MPDADGTAAPPEGPRSTRRIGIGGDANGPVVAGDHNVIVDADNGSRVTVVMGPERPRPRRRERVALLPRRVNEPLGRGDVTRVLADAVRGGGPVQLWGPRGTGRTTLLRHLARTLPPGSGGVVFLSGARRAAGDLAQEVFEACYEAPGYAPTRTELRRLMADVRVTVYVDDADLTPDHLLELLDAAPAATFVLACAERSLWSEGTALRLGGLGRDAGLELLTRELGGALPEGGRAAAVALWRAADGMPLPLVRAAALARSDPARGGRLPRPAEVAELLPMLLDQLAADPAAMGVLHVLATLDDAEVAPRHLGELARVAAPDEVCDRLVALGLALAGEHGCAAVADTVPVLRRRFPGPFPAERLCGHFTAWASLRTTTPGELAAHGRALERAAALAEAAGHPDLAVRLARATSPGLARSLRFGVWGRLLGRGWVASRAAGDRGAEAFFLHEEAIRALLIGRRVVYAALLAQSAWLGYEVGTGGGDATVTAGGGAGGGAGGGAPEGPVPEPQRDLDVDGYMRDNGFEPAGPGASSTPDAPEPPEPPEPPEPPDVSDAPDVPGGESGWGGPPGDGGGAAAPQAPGGEAAWGGPPGDAGLTGGALPPPGSGESVAAMQSSGAWGGGASASSGGAAASSGGAAASGGAAATAGAGATTSAVGASFASLLVGCALVVGLGFAISNVSDEDGRSSSDAASDSGFPSDTPTWDDGGWDGGTSEGLGDPVPEEIVETEEPEAWTTDLAGVWIADDGGGMEFVETSPGTYRSETPDPECGGTYVLEFTGGGGHYTGTVPLHNAEDMCGPPLGEVAATIVVDADGASATYTREVAWAQPEATGECDGCGTSYLTRIA
;
A
#
# COMPACT_ATOMS: atom_id res chain seq x y z
N MET A 1 63.35 -35.95 27.47
CA MET A 1 64.14 -37.10 26.99
C MET A 1 63.30 -38.35 27.11
N PRO A 2 63.13 -39.12 26.03
CA PRO A 2 63.04 -38.72 24.62
C PRO A 2 61.54 -38.44 24.25
N ASP A 3 61.18 -37.59 23.30
CA ASP A 3 61.27 -37.71 21.82
C ASP A 3 60.22 -38.71 21.27
N ALA A 4 59.65 -38.56 20.07
CA ALA A 4 59.38 -37.38 19.24
C ALA A 4 58.46 -37.83 18.08
N ASP A 5 57.53 -36.99 17.62
CA ASP A 5 57.16 -36.99 16.20
C ASP A 5 56.49 -35.66 15.84
N GLY A 6 56.63 -35.23 14.58
CA GLY A 6 56.20 -33.90 14.16
C GLY A 6 55.62 -33.86 12.75
N THR A 7 54.41 -33.32 12.63
CA THR A 7 53.81 -32.94 11.35
C THR A 7 53.26 -31.54 11.49
N ALA A 8 53.85 -30.58 10.78
CA ALA A 8 53.45 -29.17 10.88
C ALA A 8 52.14 -28.93 10.13
N ALA A 9 51.12 -28.42 10.82
CA ALA A 9 49.97 -27.82 10.17
C ALA A 9 50.40 -26.50 9.48
N PRO A 10 49.80 -26.14 8.32
CA PRO A 10 50.04 -24.84 7.71
C PRO A 10 49.53 -23.71 8.65
N PRO A 11 50.15 -22.53 8.64
CA PRO A 11 49.69 -21.42 9.45
C PRO A 11 48.31 -20.95 8.98
N GLU A 12 47.30 -21.02 9.85
CA GLU A 12 46.02 -20.34 9.59
C GLU A 12 46.26 -18.83 9.53
N GLY A 13 46.25 -18.28 8.32
CA GLY A 13 46.21 -16.84 8.11
C GLY A 13 44.97 -16.24 8.80
N PRO A 14 45.04 -14.98 9.27
CA PRO A 14 43.96 -14.37 10.02
C PRO A 14 42.68 -14.32 9.17
N ARG A 15 41.69 -15.16 9.50
CA ARG A 15 40.35 -15.14 8.90
C ARG A 15 39.74 -13.76 9.12
N SER A 16 39.80 -12.93 8.08
CA SER A 16 39.35 -11.54 8.10
C SER A 16 37.82 -11.49 8.06
N THR A 17 37.22 -11.82 9.20
CA THR A 17 35.80 -11.52 9.48
C THR A 17 35.59 -10.03 9.33
N ARG A 18 35.14 -9.60 8.14
CA ARG A 18 34.77 -8.23 7.82
C ARG A 18 33.52 -7.86 8.61
N ARG A 19 33.70 -7.55 9.89
CA ARG A 19 32.67 -6.96 10.75
C ARG A 19 32.40 -5.56 10.23
N ILE A 20 31.44 -5.44 9.31
CA ILE A 20 30.94 -4.16 8.82
C ILE A 20 30.40 -3.39 10.03
N GLY A 21 31.07 -2.28 10.37
CA GLY A 21 30.63 -1.39 11.44
C GLY A 21 29.45 -0.55 10.94
N ILE A 22 28.23 -1.02 11.19
CA ILE A 22 27.02 -0.28 10.81
C ILE A 22 26.90 0.96 11.72
N GLY A 23 27.32 2.11 11.18
CA GLY A 23 27.20 3.42 11.80
C GLY A 23 25.79 4.01 11.60
N GLY A 24 24.76 3.29 12.03
CA GLY A 24 23.35 3.69 11.87
C GLY A 24 22.43 2.81 12.72
N ASP A 25 21.23 3.31 13.03
CA ASP A 25 20.27 2.66 13.96
C ASP A 25 19.47 1.54 13.25
N ALA A 26 20.19 0.53 12.75
CA ALA A 26 19.69 -0.55 11.89
C ALA A 26 18.81 -1.55 12.66
N ASN A 27 17.56 -1.14 12.88
CA ASN A 27 16.52 -1.91 13.56
C ASN A 27 15.93 -2.99 12.64
N GLY A 28 16.73 -4.03 12.40
CA GLY A 28 16.38 -5.31 11.77
C GLY A 28 16.39 -5.30 10.23
N PRO A 29 17.05 -6.29 9.57
CA PRO A 29 16.85 -6.54 8.15
C PRO A 29 15.44 -7.09 7.87
N VAL A 30 14.92 -6.82 6.67
CA VAL A 30 13.68 -7.41 6.13
C VAL A 30 14.06 -8.39 5.04
N VAL A 31 13.48 -9.60 5.02
CA VAL A 31 13.69 -10.57 3.95
C VAL A 31 12.37 -10.80 3.20
N ALA A 32 12.31 -10.39 1.93
CA ALA A 32 11.16 -10.58 1.05
C ALA A 32 11.50 -11.64 -0.02
N GLY A 33 11.16 -12.89 0.26
CA GLY A 33 11.62 -14.05 -0.50
C GLY A 33 13.15 -14.14 -0.53
N ASP A 34 13.72 -13.85 -1.70
CA ASP A 34 15.14 -13.84 -2.03
C ASP A 34 15.87 -12.55 -1.59
N HIS A 35 15.13 -11.48 -1.29
CA HIS A 35 15.67 -10.12 -1.16
C HIS A 35 15.80 -9.67 0.30
N ASN A 36 17.02 -9.37 0.77
CA ASN A 36 17.25 -8.66 2.03
C ASN A 36 17.25 -7.14 1.81
N VAL A 37 16.25 -6.47 2.37
CA VAL A 37 16.09 -5.02 2.36
C VAL A 37 16.70 -4.45 3.64
N ILE A 38 17.78 -3.70 3.46
CA ILE A 38 18.39 -2.86 4.49
C ILE A 38 17.78 -1.48 4.34
N VAL A 39 16.87 -1.13 5.24
CA VAL A 39 16.13 0.12 5.20
C VAL A 39 16.89 1.19 5.98
N ASP A 40 17.50 2.15 5.27
CA ASP A 40 18.16 3.31 5.85
C ASP A 40 17.15 4.46 6.00
N ALA A 41 17.14 5.13 7.16
CA ALA A 41 16.20 6.21 7.45
C ALA A 41 16.60 7.56 6.82
N ASP A 42 17.90 7.75 6.56
CA ASP A 42 18.47 8.98 5.98
C ASP A 42 18.68 8.81 4.47
N ASN A 43 19.05 7.60 4.02
CA ASN A 43 19.42 7.31 2.62
C ASN A 43 18.39 6.48 1.82
N GLY A 44 17.29 6.03 2.44
CA GLY A 44 16.26 5.20 1.80
C GLY A 44 16.58 3.69 1.74
N SER A 45 15.67 2.90 1.17
CA SER A 45 15.76 1.44 1.17
C SER A 45 16.82 0.93 0.19
N ARG A 46 17.70 0.03 0.65
CA ARG A 46 18.70 -0.65 -0.18
C ARG A 46 18.45 -2.14 -0.19
N VAL A 47 18.40 -2.75 -1.37
CA VAL A 47 18.25 -4.20 -1.53
C VAL A 47 19.62 -4.86 -1.71
N THR A 48 19.74 -6.02 -1.09
CA THR A 48 20.81 -7.02 -1.26
C THR A 48 20.15 -8.38 -1.41
N VAL A 49 20.73 -9.32 -2.14
CA VAL A 49 20.12 -10.66 -2.31
C VAL A 49 20.69 -11.65 -1.29
N VAL A 50 19.83 -12.49 -0.73
CA VAL A 50 20.18 -13.50 0.27
C VAL A 50 20.49 -14.82 -0.45
N MET A 51 21.78 -15.04 -0.70
CA MET A 51 22.24 -16.30 -1.29
C MET A 51 22.21 -17.42 -0.25
N GLY A 52 21.52 -18.52 -0.57
CA GLY A 52 21.56 -19.78 0.19
C GLY A 52 21.08 -19.71 1.65
N PRO A 53 21.86 -20.23 2.63
CA PRO A 53 21.34 -20.74 3.90
C PRO A 53 20.88 -19.68 4.93
N GLU A 54 21.03 -18.39 4.64
CA GLU A 54 20.69 -17.29 5.57
C GLU A 54 19.19 -16.89 5.55
N ARG A 55 18.37 -17.44 4.63
CA ARG A 55 16.92 -17.17 4.61
C ARG A 55 16.25 -17.60 5.92
N PRO A 56 15.38 -16.76 6.54
CA PRO A 56 14.60 -17.14 7.71
C PRO A 56 13.71 -18.36 7.44
N ARG A 57 13.95 -19.49 8.12
CA ARG A 57 13.16 -20.72 7.95
C ARG A 57 11.87 -20.65 8.77
N PRO A 58 10.67 -20.52 8.17
CA PRO A 58 9.44 -20.26 8.93
C PRO A 58 9.06 -21.45 9.82
N ARG A 59 8.91 -21.21 11.13
CA ARG A 59 8.47 -22.27 12.06
C ARG A 59 6.96 -22.19 12.27
N ARG A 60 6.23 -23.18 11.78
CA ARG A 60 4.77 -23.29 11.97
C ARG A 60 4.44 -23.38 13.45
N ARG A 61 3.50 -22.56 13.94
CA ARG A 61 2.97 -22.63 15.30
C ARG A 61 1.97 -23.78 15.40
N GLU A 62 1.98 -24.51 16.51
CA GLU A 62 1.07 -25.65 16.73
C GLU A 62 -0.41 -25.21 16.79
N ARG A 63 -0.69 -24.06 17.41
CA ARG A 63 -2.01 -23.43 17.48
C ARG A 63 -1.92 -21.92 17.48
N VAL A 64 -2.84 -21.28 16.77
CA VAL A 64 -2.99 -19.82 16.66
C VAL A 64 -4.24 -19.35 17.42
N ALA A 65 -4.16 -18.21 18.10
CA ALA A 65 -5.27 -17.66 18.87
C ALA A 65 -5.27 -16.12 18.87
N LEU A 66 -5.34 -15.51 17.68
CA LEU A 66 -5.56 -14.07 17.54
C LEU A 66 -7.07 -13.82 17.56
N LEU A 67 -7.59 -13.34 18.70
CA LEU A 67 -9.02 -13.15 18.96
C LEU A 67 -9.35 -11.65 19.11
N PRO A 68 -10.52 -11.19 18.64
CA PRO A 68 -10.92 -9.77 18.67
C PRO A 68 -11.13 -9.23 20.09
N ARG A 69 -11.47 -7.94 20.27
CA ARG A 69 -12.01 -7.46 21.56
C ARG A 69 -13.29 -8.21 21.94
N ARG A 70 -13.57 -8.35 23.25
CA ARG A 70 -14.80 -9.02 23.73
C ARG A 70 -16.02 -8.16 23.41
N VAL A 71 -17.09 -8.82 22.95
CA VAL A 71 -18.39 -8.21 22.65
C VAL A 71 -19.50 -8.92 23.42
N ASN A 72 -20.60 -8.21 23.68
CA ASN A 72 -21.83 -8.80 24.21
C ASN A 72 -22.48 -9.75 23.18
N GLU A 73 -23.32 -10.66 23.64
CA GLU A 73 -23.99 -11.63 22.76
C GLU A 73 -24.91 -10.94 21.72
N PRO A 74 -24.85 -11.34 20.43
CA PRO A 74 -25.74 -10.84 19.38
C PRO A 74 -27.18 -11.34 19.55
N LEU A 75 -28.05 -10.48 20.10
CA LEU A 75 -29.46 -10.78 20.33
C LEU A 75 -30.17 -11.19 19.05
N GLY A 76 -31.02 -12.23 19.11
CA GLY A 76 -31.86 -12.66 17.99
C GLY A 76 -31.12 -13.15 16.75
N ARG A 77 -29.84 -13.55 16.84
CA ARG A 77 -29.05 -14.08 15.72
C ARG A 77 -28.88 -15.60 15.69
N GLY A 78 -29.51 -16.34 16.60
CA GLY A 78 -29.32 -17.79 16.79
C GLY A 78 -29.36 -18.64 15.51
N ASP A 79 -30.35 -18.45 14.63
CA ASP A 79 -30.41 -19.18 13.34
C ASP A 79 -29.27 -18.82 12.39
N VAL A 80 -28.91 -17.54 12.31
CA VAL A 80 -27.78 -17.08 11.48
C VAL A 80 -26.46 -17.63 12.03
N THR A 81 -26.27 -17.60 13.36
CA THR A 81 -25.15 -18.24 14.06
C THR A 81 -25.06 -19.73 13.76
N ARG A 82 -26.19 -20.45 13.73
CA ARG A 82 -26.23 -21.88 13.40
C ARG A 82 -25.82 -22.14 11.95
N VAL A 83 -26.40 -21.45 10.97
CA VAL A 83 -26.05 -21.64 9.55
C VAL A 83 -24.58 -21.25 9.30
N LEU A 84 -24.06 -20.19 9.93
CA LEU A 84 -22.64 -19.84 9.87
C LEU A 84 -21.75 -20.91 10.54
N ALA A 85 -22.16 -21.48 11.67
CA ALA A 85 -21.43 -22.57 12.34
C ALA A 85 -21.39 -23.85 11.49
N ASP A 86 -22.46 -24.13 10.74
CA ASP A 86 -22.55 -25.28 9.84
C ASP A 86 -21.71 -25.05 8.56
N ALA A 87 -21.75 -23.84 7.98
CA ALA A 87 -20.92 -23.45 6.84
C ALA A 87 -19.42 -23.46 7.16
N VAL A 88 -19.01 -22.89 8.31
CA VAL A 88 -17.60 -22.93 8.78
C VAL A 88 -17.12 -24.37 9.00
N ARG A 89 -18.01 -25.28 9.43
CA ARG A 89 -17.68 -26.71 9.56
C ARG A 89 -17.54 -27.43 8.21
N GLY A 90 -18.14 -26.90 7.15
CA GLY A 90 -17.93 -27.32 5.76
C GLY A 90 -16.60 -26.85 5.16
N GLY A 91 -15.85 -25.98 5.85
CA GLY A 91 -14.48 -25.60 5.51
C GLY A 91 -14.31 -24.53 4.43
N GLY A 92 -15.26 -24.39 3.50
CA GLY A 92 -15.25 -23.38 2.43
C GLY A 92 -15.48 -21.94 2.91
N PRO A 93 -15.32 -20.94 2.03
CA PRO A 93 -15.41 -19.53 2.40
C PRO A 93 -16.85 -19.11 2.72
N VAL A 94 -16.98 -18.23 3.71
CA VAL A 94 -18.26 -17.75 4.24
C VAL A 94 -18.27 -16.22 4.24
N GLN A 95 -19.31 -15.60 3.67
CA GLN A 95 -19.45 -14.14 3.59
C GLN A 95 -20.75 -13.66 4.22
N LEU A 96 -20.63 -12.86 5.29
CA LEU A 96 -21.71 -12.18 6.00
C LEU A 96 -21.85 -10.75 5.49
N TRP A 97 -22.75 -10.54 4.53
CA TRP A 97 -22.91 -9.24 3.85
C TRP A 97 -24.17 -8.50 4.32
N GLY A 98 -24.20 -7.17 4.12
CA GLY A 98 -25.38 -6.34 4.37
C GLY A 98 -25.06 -4.95 4.95
N PRO A 99 -26.10 -4.11 5.10
CA PRO A 99 -25.94 -2.69 5.40
C PRO A 99 -25.09 -2.37 6.64
N ARG A 100 -24.45 -1.19 6.63
CA ARG A 100 -23.74 -0.68 7.81
C ARG A 100 -24.76 -0.41 8.94
N GLY A 101 -24.38 -0.74 10.17
CA GLY A 101 -25.26 -0.66 11.35
C GLY A 101 -26.13 -1.90 11.63
N THR A 102 -26.13 -2.94 10.76
CA THR A 102 -26.91 -4.18 10.98
C THR A 102 -26.30 -5.13 12.05
N GLY A 103 -25.08 -4.83 12.53
CA GLY A 103 -24.38 -5.59 13.57
C GLY A 103 -23.43 -6.68 13.07
N ARG A 104 -22.96 -6.59 11.81
CA ARG A 104 -22.01 -7.54 11.20
C ARG A 104 -20.78 -7.79 12.09
N THR A 105 -20.02 -6.73 12.42
CA THR A 105 -18.88 -6.74 13.36
C THR A 105 -19.19 -7.46 14.67
N THR A 106 -20.34 -7.16 15.30
CA THR A 106 -20.72 -7.76 16.59
C THR A 106 -20.96 -9.26 16.46
N LEU A 107 -21.58 -9.71 15.36
CA LEU A 107 -21.78 -11.12 15.08
C LEU A 107 -20.45 -11.82 14.76
N LEU A 108 -19.61 -11.23 13.90
CA LEU A 108 -18.30 -11.81 13.54
C LEU A 108 -17.38 -11.95 14.75
N ARG A 109 -17.27 -10.91 15.60
CA ARG A 109 -16.46 -10.93 16.83
C ARG A 109 -16.98 -11.91 17.90
N HIS A 110 -18.27 -12.21 17.89
CA HIS A 110 -18.84 -13.27 18.71
C HIS A 110 -18.48 -14.65 18.17
N LEU A 111 -18.73 -14.91 16.88
CA LEU A 111 -18.44 -16.20 16.23
C LEU A 111 -16.97 -16.60 16.34
N ALA A 112 -16.05 -15.66 16.14
CA ALA A 112 -14.61 -15.86 16.33
C ALA A 112 -14.21 -16.32 17.74
N ARG A 113 -15.10 -16.19 18.74
CA ARG A 113 -14.90 -16.71 20.10
C ARG A 113 -15.73 -17.93 20.47
N THR A 114 -16.89 -18.13 19.87
CA THR A 114 -17.86 -19.16 20.30
C THR A 114 -17.93 -20.36 19.38
N LEU A 115 -17.51 -20.23 18.11
CA LEU A 115 -17.31 -21.38 17.24
C LEU A 115 -16.04 -22.14 17.63
N PRO A 116 -16.00 -23.48 17.47
CA PRO A 116 -14.79 -24.25 17.68
C PRO A 116 -13.71 -23.80 16.68
N PRO A 117 -12.44 -23.64 17.11
CA PRO A 117 -11.36 -23.25 16.21
C PRO A 117 -11.08 -24.35 15.18
N GLY A 118 -10.65 -23.95 13.96
CA GLY A 118 -10.03 -24.87 13.01
C GLY A 118 -8.79 -25.54 13.61
N SER A 119 -8.32 -26.64 13.00
CA SER A 119 -7.25 -27.47 13.59
C SER A 119 -5.93 -26.72 13.86
N GLY A 120 -5.62 -25.67 13.10
CA GLY A 120 -4.49 -24.76 13.33
C GLY A 120 -4.79 -23.56 14.23
N GLY A 121 -6.06 -23.32 14.61
CA GLY A 121 -6.48 -22.23 15.47
C GLY A 121 -7.43 -21.22 14.83
N VAL A 122 -7.48 -20.02 15.41
CA VAL A 122 -8.29 -18.87 14.93
C VAL A 122 -7.43 -17.62 14.79
N VAL A 123 -7.70 -16.88 13.73
CA VAL A 123 -7.16 -15.54 13.44
C VAL A 123 -8.33 -14.59 13.21
N PHE A 124 -8.31 -13.40 13.81
CA PHE A 124 -9.25 -12.31 13.54
C PHE A 124 -8.49 -11.07 13.08
N LEU A 125 -8.85 -10.52 11.94
CA LEU A 125 -8.25 -9.35 11.31
C LEU A 125 -9.31 -8.26 11.06
N SER A 126 -8.90 -6.99 11.08
CA SER A 126 -9.64 -5.92 10.41
C SER A 126 -9.19 -5.84 8.95
N GLY A 127 -10.14 -5.88 8.00
CA GLY A 127 -9.92 -5.76 6.56
C GLY A 127 -10.11 -4.34 6.01
N ALA A 128 -10.61 -3.41 6.83
CA ALA A 128 -10.98 -2.06 6.42
C ALA A 128 -9.84 -1.35 5.64
N ARG A 129 -10.07 -1.15 4.33
CA ARG A 129 -9.15 -0.48 3.39
C ARG A 129 -7.74 -1.09 3.30
N ARG A 130 -7.62 -2.42 3.42
CA ARG A 130 -6.35 -3.16 3.28
C ARG A 130 -6.27 -3.95 1.99
N ALA A 131 -5.05 -4.18 1.50
CA ALA A 131 -4.81 -5.04 0.33
C ALA A 131 -4.89 -6.53 0.71
N ALA A 132 -5.18 -7.39 -0.27
CA ALA A 132 -5.20 -8.84 -0.07
C ALA A 132 -3.85 -9.38 0.43
N GLY A 133 -2.74 -8.94 -0.18
CA GLY A 133 -1.38 -9.28 0.30
C GLY A 133 -1.09 -8.80 1.73
N ASP A 134 -1.56 -7.62 2.13
CA ASP A 134 -1.42 -7.11 3.51
C ASP A 134 -2.17 -8.03 4.51
N LEU A 135 -3.28 -8.64 4.10
CA LEU A 135 -4.09 -9.55 4.92
C LEU A 135 -3.49 -10.96 4.94
N ALA A 136 -3.06 -11.48 3.79
CA ALA A 136 -2.44 -12.79 3.66
C ALA A 136 -1.12 -12.89 4.47
N GLN A 137 -0.30 -11.84 4.46
CA GLN A 137 0.90 -11.74 5.29
C GLN A 137 0.56 -11.76 6.79
N GLU A 138 -0.58 -11.21 7.24
CA GLU A 138 -1.01 -11.34 8.65
C GLU A 138 -1.50 -12.73 9.02
N VAL A 139 -2.17 -13.44 8.10
CA VAL A 139 -2.50 -14.86 8.32
C VAL A 139 -1.21 -15.68 8.43
N PHE A 140 -0.21 -15.41 7.59
CA PHE A 140 1.11 -16.03 7.66
C PHE A 140 1.83 -15.72 8.98
N GLU A 141 1.99 -14.46 9.35
CA GLU A 141 2.63 -14.02 10.61
C GLU A 141 1.89 -14.51 11.86
N ALA A 142 0.59 -14.79 11.77
CA ALA A 142 -0.17 -15.44 12.84
C ALA A 142 0.11 -16.96 12.91
N CYS A 143 0.30 -17.62 11.77
CA CYS A 143 0.56 -19.07 11.67
C CYS A 143 2.03 -19.48 11.84
N TYR A 144 2.99 -18.57 11.57
CA TYR A 144 4.43 -18.86 11.56
C TYR A 144 5.22 -17.90 12.45
N GLU A 145 6.27 -18.43 13.07
CA GLU A 145 7.37 -17.66 13.62
C GLU A 145 8.44 -17.48 12.54
N ALA A 146 8.42 -16.29 11.91
CA ALA A 146 9.34 -15.86 10.86
C ALA A 146 9.53 -14.32 10.93
N PRO A 147 10.14 -13.78 12.00
CA PRO A 147 10.23 -12.34 12.21
C PRO A 147 11.01 -11.66 11.08
N GLY A 148 10.43 -10.62 10.48
CA GLY A 148 11.04 -9.87 9.37
C GLY A 148 10.97 -10.56 8.00
N TYR A 149 10.30 -11.72 7.88
CA TYR A 149 10.18 -12.45 6.61
C TYR A 149 8.79 -12.32 5.98
N ALA A 150 8.77 -11.90 4.71
CA ALA A 150 7.61 -11.95 3.83
C ALA A 150 7.92 -12.98 2.72
N PRO A 151 7.20 -14.12 2.62
CA PRO A 151 7.38 -15.04 1.50
C PRO A 151 6.89 -14.41 0.19
N THR A 152 7.43 -14.83 -0.94
CA THR A 152 6.80 -14.58 -2.26
C THR A 152 5.39 -15.17 -2.32
N ARG A 153 4.54 -14.70 -3.24
CA ARG A 153 3.16 -15.23 -3.40
C ARG A 153 3.13 -16.75 -3.60
N THR A 154 4.14 -17.30 -4.30
CA THR A 154 4.29 -18.75 -4.54
C THR A 154 4.76 -19.51 -3.29
N GLU A 155 5.78 -19.01 -2.58
CA GLU A 155 6.21 -19.58 -1.30
C GLU A 155 5.08 -19.54 -0.27
N LEU A 156 4.34 -18.44 -0.17
CA LEU A 156 3.22 -18.25 0.74
C LEU A 156 2.12 -19.29 0.50
N ARG A 157 1.69 -19.46 -0.75
CA ARG A 157 0.69 -20.49 -1.12
C ARG A 157 1.18 -21.90 -0.78
N ARG A 158 2.46 -22.19 -1.01
CA ARG A 158 3.08 -23.49 -0.68
C ARG A 158 3.18 -23.74 0.83
N LEU A 159 3.55 -22.73 1.61
CA LEU A 159 3.64 -22.80 3.07
C LEU A 159 2.25 -22.97 3.70
N MET A 160 1.25 -22.24 3.20
CA MET A 160 -0.12 -22.24 3.73
C MET A 160 -0.98 -23.43 3.27
N ALA A 161 -0.48 -24.26 2.35
CA ALA A 161 -1.22 -25.38 1.76
C ALA A 161 -1.82 -26.37 2.77
N ASP A 162 -1.15 -26.62 3.91
CA ASP A 162 -1.63 -27.51 4.99
C ASP A 162 -2.14 -26.75 6.23
N VAL A 163 -2.39 -25.45 6.12
CA VAL A 163 -2.65 -24.55 7.26
C VAL A 163 -4.15 -24.33 7.45
N ARG A 164 -4.80 -25.37 7.98
CA ARG A 164 -6.23 -25.40 8.36
C ARG A 164 -6.56 -24.53 9.59
N VAL A 165 -6.42 -23.22 9.43
CA VAL A 165 -6.78 -22.15 10.39
C VAL A 165 -8.12 -21.52 9.99
N THR A 166 -8.89 -21.02 10.96
CA THR A 166 -10.12 -20.24 10.66
C THR A 166 -9.80 -18.74 10.73
N VAL A 167 -10.00 -18.02 9.62
CA VAL A 167 -9.66 -16.60 9.49
C VAL A 167 -10.93 -15.76 9.42
N TYR A 168 -11.16 -14.93 10.43
CA TYR A 168 -12.26 -13.96 10.45
C TYR A 168 -11.74 -12.59 9.99
N VAL A 169 -12.38 -11.95 9.01
CA VAL A 169 -12.00 -10.61 8.53
C VAL A 169 -13.21 -9.67 8.57
N ASP A 170 -13.13 -8.61 9.37
CA ASP A 170 -14.20 -7.61 9.52
C ASP A 170 -14.03 -6.41 8.58
N ASP A 171 -15.14 -5.84 8.12
CA ASP A 171 -15.24 -4.83 7.03
C ASP A 171 -14.32 -5.12 5.83
N ALA A 172 -14.35 -6.38 5.38
CA ALA A 172 -13.64 -6.92 4.22
C ALA A 172 -14.32 -6.52 2.89
N ASP A 173 -14.45 -5.21 2.64
CA ASP A 173 -14.98 -4.62 1.40
C ASP A 173 -13.98 -4.78 0.22
N LEU A 174 -13.57 -6.02 -0.07
CA LEU A 174 -12.65 -6.40 -1.17
C LEU A 174 -13.42 -6.60 -2.49
N THR A 175 -12.77 -6.25 -3.61
CA THR A 175 -13.24 -6.64 -4.96
C THR A 175 -13.14 -8.17 -5.15
N PRO A 176 -13.87 -8.77 -6.10
CA PRO A 176 -13.82 -10.21 -6.35
C PRO A 176 -12.39 -10.74 -6.56
N ASP A 177 -11.54 -10.02 -7.29
CA ASP A 177 -10.18 -10.48 -7.61
C ASP A 177 -9.25 -10.44 -6.39
N HIS A 178 -9.33 -9.39 -5.58
CA HIS A 178 -8.60 -9.31 -4.30
C HIS A 178 -9.13 -10.31 -3.26
N LEU A 179 -10.43 -10.64 -3.31
CA LEU A 179 -11.00 -11.72 -2.52
C LEU A 179 -10.42 -13.08 -2.97
N LEU A 180 -10.41 -13.37 -4.26
CA LEU A 180 -9.81 -14.60 -4.80
C LEU A 180 -8.32 -14.68 -4.45
N GLU A 181 -7.55 -13.61 -4.59
CA GLU A 181 -6.13 -13.54 -4.17
C GLU A 181 -5.94 -13.91 -2.69
N LEU A 182 -6.79 -13.42 -1.80
CA LEU A 182 -6.71 -13.72 -0.37
C LEU A 182 -7.05 -15.19 -0.06
N LEU A 183 -8.04 -15.77 -0.75
CA LEU A 183 -8.38 -17.19 -0.62
C LEU A 183 -7.25 -18.09 -1.16
N ASP A 184 -6.71 -17.75 -2.34
CA ASP A 184 -5.61 -18.47 -3.00
C ASP A 184 -4.30 -18.48 -2.19
N ALA A 185 -4.06 -17.44 -1.39
CA ALA A 185 -2.88 -17.33 -0.54
C ALA A 185 -2.89 -18.31 0.65
N ALA A 186 -4.06 -18.83 1.04
CA ALA A 186 -4.20 -19.81 2.12
C ALA A 186 -5.31 -20.83 1.83
N PRO A 187 -5.12 -21.74 0.84
CA PRO A 187 -6.21 -22.53 0.26
C PRO A 187 -6.82 -23.58 1.21
N ALA A 188 -6.14 -23.93 2.30
CA ALA A 188 -6.68 -24.80 3.36
C ALA A 188 -7.31 -24.05 4.54
N ALA A 189 -7.30 -22.71 4.53
CA ALA A 189 -7.87 -21.89 5.59
C ALA A 189 -9.37 -21.60 5.36
N THR A 190 -10.16 -21.66 6.42
CA THR A 190 -11.60 -21.35 6.36
C THR A 190 -11.81 -19.87 6.63
N PHE A 191 -12.13 -19.10 5.59
CA PHE A 191 -12.36 -17.66 5.68
C PHE A 191 -13.81 -17.33 6.05
N VAL A 192 -13.99 -16.40 6.98
CA VAL A 192 -15.28 -15.86 7.42
C VAL A 192 -15.23 -14.33 7.36
N LEU A 193 -15.89 -13.78 6.35
CA LEU A 193 -15.73 -12.39 5.94
C LEU A 193 -16.99 -11.59 6.27
N ALA A 194 -16.85 -10.35 6.73
CA ALA A 194 -17.96 -9.43 6.89
C ALA A 194 -17.77 -8.17 6.04
N CYS A 195 -18.72 -7.88 5.15
CA CYS A 195 -18.62 -6.81 4.14
C CYS A 195 -19.96 -6.08 3.97
N ALA A 196 -19.95 -4.88 3.39
CA ALA A 196 -21.18 -4.14 3.08
C ALA A 196 -22.00 -4.83 1.98
N GLU A 197 -21.37 -5.07 0.83
CA GLU A 197 -21.99 -5.67 -0.35
C GLU A 197 -21.42 -7.07 -0.65
N ARG A 198 -22.14 -7.86 -1.45
CA ARG A 198 -21.72 -9.21 -1.82
C ARG A 198 -20.59 -9.18 -2.86
N SER A 199 -19.45 -9.79 -2.52
CA SER A 199 -18.33 -10.05 -3.45
C SER A 199 -17.98 -11.53 -3.62
N LEU A 200 -18.51 -12.43 -2.77
CA LEU A 200 -18.34 -13.87 -2.91
C LEU A 200 -19.36 -14.44 -3.91
N TRP A 201 -18.89 -14.65 -5.15
CA TRP A 201 -19.69 -15.19 -6.27
C TRP A 201 -19.29 -16.61 -6.69
N SER A 202 -18.11 -17.07 -6.26
CA SER A 202 -17.61 -18.45 -6.38
C SER A 202 -18.24 -19.39 -5.33
N GLU A 203 -17.78 -20.65 -5.29
CA GLU A 203 -18.20 -21.63 -4.27
C GLU A 203 -17.99 -21.11 -2.84
N GLY A 204 -19.03 -21.22 -2.02
CA GLY A 204 -19.03 -20.73 -0.63
C GLY A 204 -20.43 -20.38 -0.14
N THR A 205 -20.52 -19.85 1.09
CA THR A 205 -21.79 -19.49 1.72
C THR A 205 -21.92 -17.97 1.89
N ALA A 206 -22.71 -17.31 1.04
CA ALA A 206 -23.01 -15.88 1.16
C ALA A 206 -24.36 -15.64 1.87
N LEU A 207 -24.33 -15.08 3.08
CA LEU A 207 -25.48 -14.82 3.94
C LEU A 207 -25.73 -13.32 4.13
N ARG A 208 -26.93 -12.86 3.75
CA ARG A 208 -27.37 -11.48 3.98
C ARG A 208 -27.86 -11.31 5.42
N LEU A 209 -27.27 -10.37 6.16
CA LEU A 209 -27.77 -9.96 7.46
C LEU A 209 -28.81 -8.84 7.30
N GLY A 210 -30.02 -9.06 7.84
CA GLY A 210 -31.09 -8.05 7.92
C GLY A 210 -31.28 -7.50 9.34
N GLY A 211 -32.30 -6.67 9.54
CA GLY A 211 -32.70 -6.14 10.85
C GLY A 211 -32.96 -7.21 11.93
N LEU A 212 -33.14 -6.79 13.18
CA LEU A 212 -33.53 -7.67 14.27
C LEU A 212 -35.03 -7.97 14.24
N GLY A 213 -35.39 -9.22 14.51
CA GLY A 213 -36.75 -9.60 14.85
C GLY A 213 -37.25 -8.83 16.09
N ARG A 214 -38.56 -8.55 16.12
CA ARG A 214 -39.23 -7.66 17.08
C ARG A 214 -38.75 -7.81 18.52
N ASP A 215 -38.82 -9.00 19.09
CA ASP A 215 -38.55 -9.17 20.52
C ASP A 215 -37.06 -9.02 20.85
N ALA A 216 -36.14 -9.41 19.96
CA ALA A 216 -34.71 -9.11 20.08
C ALA A 216 -34.40 -7.62 19.91
N GLY A 217 -35.14 -6.89 19.07
CA GLY A 217 -35.04 -5.43 18.95
C GLY A 217 -35.54 -4.70 20.19
N LEU A 218 -36.58 -5.22 20.85
CA LEU A 218 -37.07 -4.70 22.14
C LEU A 218 -36.13 -5.07 23.30
N GLU A 219 -35.54 -6.26 23.28
CA GLU A 219 -34.51 -6.68 24.23
C GLU A 219 -33.26 -5.81 24.09
N LEU A 220 -32.83 -5.49 22.86
CA LEU A 220 -31.76 -4.53 22.60
C LEU A 220 -32.09 -3.18 23.23
N LEU A 221 -33.25 -2.58 22.92
CA LEU A 221 -33.67 -1.31 23.54
C LEU A 221 -33.65 -1.38 25.08
N THR A 222 -34.08 -2.49 25.68
CA THR A 222 -34.12 -2.69 27.13
C THR A 222 -32.69 -2.80 27.72
N ARG A 223 -31.82 -3.59 27.08
CA ARG A 223 -30.41 -3.75 27.48
C ARG A 223 -29.66 -2.42 27.38
N GLU A 224 -29.79 -1.74 26.25
CA GLU A 224 -29.11 -0.47 26.04
C GLU A 224 -29.68 0.63 26.95
N LEU A 225 -30.98 0.66 27.29
CA LEU A 225 -31.52 1.60 28.28
C LEU A 225 -30.96 1.38 29.71
N GLY A 226 -30.32 0.24 30.00
CA GLY A 226 -29.77 -0.09 31.31
C GLY A 226 -30.82 -0.54 32.33
N GLY A 227 -32.03 -0.89 31.88
CA GLY A 227 -33.15 -1.24 32.76
C GLY A 227 -34.43 -1.54 31.99
N ALA A 228 -35.50 -1.84 32.72
CA ALA A 228 -36.80 -2.12 32.12
C ALA A 228 -37.35 -0.90 31.36
N LEU A 229 -38.07 -1.14 30.26
CA LEU A 229 -38.82 -0.09 29.56
C LEU A 229 -39.79 0.62 30.54
N PRO A 230 -39.91 1.96 30.50
CA PRO A 230 -40.87 2.70 31.30
C PRO A 230 -42.31 2.19 31.12
N GLU A 231 -43.18 2.46 32.08
CA GLU A 231 -44.58 2.01 32.04
C GLU A 231 -45.31 2.57 30.78
N GLY A 232 -46.03 1.70 30.08
CA GLY A 232 -46.59 1.98 28.74
C GLY A 232 -45.57 2.00 27.58
N GLY A 233 -44.26 2.08 27.87
CA GLY A 233 -43.18 2.24 26.90
C GLY A 233 -43.03 1.11 25.87
N ARG A 234 -43.56 -0.10 26.12
CA ARG A 234 -43.53 -1.21 25.15
C ARG A 234 -44.24 -0.87 23.84
N ALA A 235 -45.27 -0.01 23.84
CA ALA A 235 -45.93 0.45 22.61
C ALA A 235 -45.02 1.37 21.79
N ALA A 236 -44.34 2.32 22.44
CA ALA A 236 -43.36 3.20 21.80
C ALA A 236 -42.17 2.41 21.25
N ALA A 237 -41.64 1.45 22.02
CA ALA A 237 -40.54 0.59 21.60
C ALA A 237 -40.87 -0.25 20.34
N VAL A 238 -42.09 -0.81 20.23
CA VAL A 238 -42.53 -1.51 19.00
C VAL A 238 -42.67 -0.56 17.80
N ALA A 239 -43.17 0.65 18.02
CA ALA A 239 -43.33 1.63 16.94
C ALA A 239 -41.97 2.16 16.45
N LEU A 240 -41.03 2.41 17.36
CA LEU A 240 -39.65 2.77 17.08
C LEU A 240 -38.90 1.64 16.35
N TRP A 241 -39.04 0.39 16.81
CA TRP A 241 -38.48 -0.79 16.15
C TRP A 241 -38.93 -0.92 14.69
N ARG A 242 -40.22 -0.67 14.39
CA ARG A 242 -40.73 -0.64 13.02
C ARG A 242 -40.12 0.47 12.17
N ALA A 243 -40.05 1.69 12.70
CA ALA A 243 -39.50 2.84 11.97
C ALA A 243 -37.99 2.74 11.73
N ALA A 244 -37.28 1.93 12.53
CA ALA A 244 -35.87 1.58 12.33
C ALA A 244 -35.65 0.34 11.44
N ASP A 245 -36.71 -0.30 10.90
CA ASP A 245 -36.66 -1.63 10.24
C ASP A 245 -35.87 -2.69 11.05
N GLY A 246 -35.97 -2.62 12.38
CA GLY A 246 -35.22 -3.46 13.30
C GLY A 246 -33.69 -3.27 13.29
N MET A 247 -33.14 -2.27 12.60
CA MET A 247 -31.70 -2.02 12.52
C MET A 247 -31.12 -1.69 13.92
N PRO A 248 -30.08 -2.42 14.40
CA PRO A 248 -29.49 -2.18 15.71
C PRO A 248 -28.99 -0.76 15.96
N LEU A 249 -28.29 -0.14 15.01
CA LEU A 249 -27.65 1.17 15.22
C LEU A 249 -28.64 2.30 15.58
N PRO A 250 -29.76 2.52 14.86
CA PRO A 250 -30.82 3.44 15.31
C PRO A 250 -31.39 3.11 16.69
N LEU A 251 -31.53 1.82 17.05
CA LEU A 251 -32.06 1.41 18.36
C LEU A 251 -31.08 1.72 19.49
N VAL A 252 -29.78 1.47 19.29
CA VAL A 252 -28.71 1.87 20.21
C VAL A 252 -28.73 3.39 20.41
N ARG A 253 -28.78 4.18 19.32
CA ARG A 253 -28.85 5.65 19.37
C ARG A 253 -30.10 6.17 20.08
N ALA A 254 -31.27 5.59 19.82
CA ALA A 254 -32.52 6.00 20.44
C ALA A 254 -32.59 5.67 21.95
N ALA A 255 -32.06 4.51 22.35
CA ALA A 255 -31.88 4.18 23.76
C ALA A 255 -30.84 5.11 24.41
N ALA A 256 -29.73 5.38 23.73
CA ALA A 256 -28.68 6.26 24.23
C ALA A 256 -29.19 7.69 24.47
N LEU A 257 -29.89 8.29 23.50
CA LEU A 257 -30.52 9.61 23.62
C LEU A 257 -31.55 9.67 24.77
N ALA A 258 -32.27 8.57 25.02
CA ALA A 258 -33.22 8.48 26.12
C ALA A 258 -32.54 8.31 27.50
N ARG A 259 -31.34 7.70 27.57
CA ARG A 259 -30.50 7.68 28.78
C ARG A 259 -29.83 9.03 29.04
N SER A 260 -29.29 9.65 27.99
CA SER A 260 -28.36 10.77 28.12
C SER A 260 -29.05 12.10 28.36
N ASP A 261 -30.28 12.31 27.88
CA ASP A 261 -31.03 13.56 28.06
C ASP A 261 -31.93 13.53 29.32
N PRO A 262 -31.63 14.34 30.36
CA PRO A 262 -32.45 14.42 31.56
C PRO A 262 -33.88 14.92 31.29
N ALA A 263 -34.10 15.75 30.26
CA ALA A 263 -35.41 16.28 29.91
C ALA A 263 -36.33 15.22 29.26
N ARG A 264 -35.76 14.13 28.73
CA ARG A 264 -36.51 12.96 28.25
C ARG A 264 -36.86 11.98 29.37
N GLY A 265 -36.07 11.93 30.46
CA GLY A 265 -36.37 11.10 31.63
C GLY A 265 -36.54 9.60 31.30
N GLY A 266 -35.70 9.05 30.42
CA GLY A 266 -35.80 7.65 29.97
C GLY A 266 -36.86 7.39 28.87
N ARG A 267 -37.62 8.41 28.44
CA ARG A 267 -38.61 8.25 27.37
C ARG A 267 -37.94 8.16 26.00
N LEU A 268 -38.18 7.04 25.31
CA LEU A 268 -37.73 6.81 23.94
C LEU A 268 -38.24 7.90 22.95
N PRO A 269 -37.44 8.24 21.92
CA PRO A 269 -37.87 9.06 20.78
C PRO A 269 -39.10 8.51 20.05
N ARG A 270 -39.80 9.39 19.34
CA ARG A 270 -40.96 9.02 18.51
C ARG A 270 -40.50 8.29 17.23
N PRO A 271 -41.36 7.47 16.61
CA PRO A 271 -41.03 6.78 15.35
C PRO A 271 -40.64 7.73 14.20
N ALA A 272 -41.22 8.93 14.15
CA ALA A 272 -40.88 9.96 13.16
C ALA A 272 -39.53 10.66 13.43
N GLU A 273 -38.94 10.49 14.61
CA GLU A 273 -37.67 11.11 15.02
C GLU A 273 -36.45 10.21 14.71
N VAL A 274 -36.64 9.06 14.04
CA VAL A 274 -35.58 8.07 13.75
C VAL A 274 -34.46 8.65 12.87
N ALA A 275 -34.79 9.49 11.88
CA ALA A 275 -33.78 10.20 11.07
C ALA A 275 -33.01 11.25 11.90
N GLU A 276 -33.70 11.90 12.84
CA GLU A 276 -33.17 12.99 13.66
C GLU A 276 -32.32 12.51 14.86
N LEU A 277 -32.25 11.20 15.12
CA LEU A 277 -31.48 10.63 16.25
C LEU A 277 -30.02 11.09 16.25
N LEU A 278 -29.38 11.10 15.08
CA LEU A 278 -27.99 11.49 14.92
C LEU A 278 -27.79 13.01 15.12
N PRO A 279 -28.53 13.91 14.44
CA PRO A 279 -28.56 15.34 14.78
C PRO A 279 -28.77 15.62 16.27
N MET A 280 -29.79 15.02 16.90
CA MET A 280 -30.11 15.26 18.32
C MET A 280 -29.00 14.81 19.28
N LEU A 281 -28.30 13.70 18.98
CA LEU A 281 -27.13 13.27 19.76
C LEU A 281 -25.94 14.24 19.60
N LEU A 282 -25.72 14.78 18.40
CA LEU A 282 -24.66 15.75 18.12
C LEU A 282 -24.97 17.14 18.70
N ASP A 283 -26.23 17.56 18.73
CA ASP A 283 -26.67 18.77 19.44
C ASP A 283 -26.52 18.62 20.95
N GLN A 284 -26.79 17.44 21.52
CA GLN A 284 -26.52 17.20 22.94
C GLN A 284 -25.01 17.28 23.25
N LEU A 285 -24.15 16.75 22.38
CA LEU A 285 -22.69 16.82 22.56
C LEU A 285 -22.09 18.20 22.23
N ALA A 286 -22.84 19.14 21.66
CA ALA A 286 -22.30 20.40 21.16
C ALA A 286 -21.62 21.28 22.23
N ALA A 287 -21.99 21.12 23.51
CA ALA A 287 -21.38 21.80 24.64
C ALA A 287 -20.17 21.05 25.25
N ASP A 288 -19.82 19.88 24.73
CA ASP A 288 -18.73 19.02 25.19
C ASP A 288 -17.52 19.12 24.24
N PRO A 289 -16.51 19.96 24.56
CA PRO A 289 -15.38 20.18 23.66
C PRO A 289 -14.48 18.95 23.52
N ALA A 290 -14.48 18.02 24.48
CA ALA A 290 -13.68 16.80 24.41
C ALA A 290 -14.32 15.79 23.46
N ALA A 291 -15.63 15.54 23.60
CA ALA A 291 -16.37 14.66 22.70
C ALA A 291 -16.41 15.21 21.27
N MET A 292 -16.68 16.51 21.10
CA MET A 292 -16.69 17.14 19.77
C MET A 292 -15.29 17.25 19.15
N GLY A 293 -14.24 17.47 19.95
CA GLY A 293 -12.85 17.47 19.48
C GLY A 293 -12.41 16.10 18.93
N VAL A 294 -12.73 15.01 19.65
CA VAL A 294 -12.48 13.64 19.17
C VAL A 294 -13.30 13.34 17.91
N LEU A 295 -14.59 13.70 17.89
CA LEU A 295 -15.44 13.53 16.71
C LEU A 295 -14.92 14.33 15.49
N HIS A 296 -14.31 15.50 15.68
CA HIS A 296 -13.71 16.28 14.59
C HIS A 296 -12.51 15.56 13.96
N VAL A 297 -11.62 15.00 14.80
CA VAL A 297 -10.48 14.18 14.33
C VAL A 297 -10.98 12.94 13.59
N LEU A 298 -11.91 12.19 14.18
CA LEU A 298 -12.44 10.95 13.57
C LEU A 298 -13.16 11.22 12.24
N ALA A 299 -14.06 12.20 12.15
CA ALA A 299 -14.75 12.52 10.88
C ALA A 299 -13.84 13.15 9.81
N THR A 300 -12.69 13.69 10.22
CA THR A 300 -11.65 14.16 9.30
C THR A 300 -10.85 12.99 8.72
N LEU A 301 -10.47 12.02 9.56
CA LEU A 301 -9.74 10.81 9.15
C LEU A 301 -10.66 9.69 8.60
N ASP A 302 -11.98 9.88 8.63
CA ASP A 302 -13.01 9.14 7.89
C ASP A 302 -13.20 7.69 8.37
N ASP A 303 -12.76 6.71 7.57
CA ASP A 303 -12.78 5.27 7.83
C ASP A 303 -11.52 4.78 8.59
N ALA A 304 -10.64 5.69 9.02
CA ALA A 304 -9.46 5.35 9.80
C ALA A 304 -9.78 5.04 11.29
N GLU A 305 -9.21 3.96 11.78
CA GLU A 305 -9.10 3.69 13.22
C GLU A 305 -7.94 4.49 13.82
N VAL A 306 -8.17 5.12 14.98
CA VAL A 306 -7.17 5.99 15.65
C VAL A 306 -7.00 5.55 17.10
N ALA A 307 -5.76 5.22 17.51
CA ALA A 307 -5.49 4.86 18.89
C ALA A 307 -5.72 6.05 19.86
N PRO A 308 -6.25 5.83 21.08
CA PRO A 308 -6.61 6.88 22.03
C PRO A 308 -5.48 7.87 22.34
N ARG A 309 -4.22 7.42 22.38
CA ARG A 309 -3.05 8.31 22.54
C ARG A 309 -2.98 9.43 21.51
N HIS A 310 -3.32 9.15 20.24
CA HIS A 310 -3.27 10.16 19.18
C HIS A 310 -4.48 11.09 19.25
N LEU A 311 -5.65 10.57 19.65
CA LEU A 311 -6.84 11.39 19.93
C LEU A 311 -6.60 12.35 21.11
N GLY A 312 -5.93 11.87 22.18
CA GLY A 312 -5.57 12.67 23.34
C GLY A 312 -4.70 13.87 22.98
N GLU A 313 -3.61 13.66 22.24
CA GLU A 313 -2.72 14.74 21.79
C GLU A 313 -3.39 15.69 20.77
N LEU A 314 -4.04 15.14 19.73
CA LEU A 314 -4.64 15.94 18.66
C LEU A 314 -5.79 16.80 19.19
N ALA A 315 -6.78 16.20 19.87
CA ALA A 315 -7.95 16.88 20.39
C ALA A 315 -7.71 17.54 21.77
N ARG A 316 -6.54 17.32 22.39
CA ARG A 316 -6.17 17.81 23.75
C ARG A 316 -7.11 17.31 24.84
N VAL A 317 -7.36 16.00 24.83
CA VAL A 317 -8.25 15.29 25.77
C VAL A 317 -7.43 14.43 26.73
N ALA A 318 -7.62 14.63 28.03
CA ALA A 318 -6.84 13.94 29.08
C ALA A 318 -7.23 12.46 29.29
N ALA A 319 -8.47 12.08 28.98
CA ALA A 319 -8.99 10.71 29.08
C ALA A 319 -9.62 10.28 27.74
N PRO A 320 -8.81 10.05 26.68
CA PRO A 320 -9.31 9.79 25.34
C PRO A 320 -10.06 8.45 25.24
N ASP A 321 -9.65 7.44 26.03
CA ASP A 321 -10.30 6.13 26.12
C ASP A 321 -11.75 6.25 26.63
N GLU A 322 -11.98 7.00 27.72
CA GLU A 322 -13.32 7.27 28.26
C GLU A 322 -14.22 8.00 27.24
N VAL A 323 -13.63 8.88 26.42
CA VAL A 323 -14.34 9.56 25.34
C VAL A 323 -14.65 8.63 24.17
N CYS A 324 -13.72 7.77 23.73
CA CYS A 324 -14.01 6.71 22.75
C CYS A 324 -15.15 5.81 23.26
N ASP A 325 -15.06 5.27 24.47
CA ASP A 325 -16.06 4.35 25.04
C ASP A 325 -17.45 5.02 25.16
N ARG A 326 -17.49 6.29 25.56
CA ARG A 326 -18.74 7.08 25.57
C ARG A 326 -19.30 7.31 24.16
N LEU A 327 -18.47 7.63 23.18
CA LEU A 327 -18.91 7.81 21.79
C LEU A 327 -19.40 6.49 21.15
N VAL A 328 -18.81 5.36 21.55
CA VAL A 328 -19.28 4.01 21.18
C VAL A 328 -20.63 3.70 21.85
N ALA A 329 -20.79 3.99 23.15
CA ALA A 329 -22.04 3.81 23.89
C ALA A 329 -23.19 4.75 23.45
N LEU A 330 -22.87 5.82 22.70
CA LEU A 330 -23.82 6.70 22.02
C LEU A 330 -24.10 6.28 20.55
N GLY A 331 -23.38 5.28 20.01
CA GLY A 331 -23.50 4.86 18.61
C GLY A 331 -22.95 5.86 17.60
N LEU A 332 -21.95 6.66 17.98
CA LEU A 332 -21.30 7.68 17.13
C LEU A 332 -19.91 7.24 16.65
N ALA A 333 -19.23 6.40 17.44
CA ALA A 333 -17.96 5.76 17.12
C ALA A 333 -18.05 4.22 17.13
N LEU A 334 -17.07 3.56 16.52
CA LEU A 334 -16.85 2.11 16.57
C LEU A 334 -15.57 1.82 17.35
N ALA A 335 -15.61 0.85 18.27
CA ALA A 335 -14.41 0.32 18.91
C ALA A 335 -13.74 -0.71 17.99
N GLY A 336 -12.51 -0.43 17.56
CA GLY A 336 -11.66 -1.36 16.82
C GLY A 336 -10.79 -2.20 17.75
N GLU A 337 -9.67 -2.70 17.22
CA GLU A 337 -8.71 -3.51 17.99
C GLU A 337 -7.58 -2.65 18.60
N HIS A 338 -7.21 -1.55 17.94
CA HIS A 338 -6.15 -0.60 18.30
C HIS A 338 -6.68 0.73 18.88
N GLY A 339 -7.94 1.10 18.61
CA GLY A 339 -8.54 2.36 19.03
C GLY A 339 -10.02 2.51 18.67
N CYS A 340 -10.43 3.72 18.25
CA CYS A 340 -11.80 3.96 17.78
C CYS A 340 -11.85 4.70 16.43
N ALA A 341 -12.93 4.48 15.67
CA ALA A 341 -13.21 5.07 14.37
C ALA A 341 -14.60 5.75 14.36
N ALA A 342 -14.90 6.63 13.42
CA ALA A 342 -16.26 7.15 13.26
C ALA A 342 -17.23 6.08 12.72
N VAL A 343 -18.50 6.12 13.12
CA VAL A 343 -19.54 5.38 12.37
C VAL A 343 -19.77 6.11 11.04
N ALA A 344 -19.80 5.38 9.92
CA ALA A 344 -19.74 5.97 8.58
C ALA A 344 -20.85 7.00 8.26
N ASP A 345 -22.04 6.87 8.84
CA ASP A 345 -23.15 7.83 8.65
C ASP A 345 -23.02 9.10 9.54
N THR A 346 -22.25 9.03 10.61
CA THR A 346 -21.87 10.17 11.46
C THR A 346 -20.94 11.14 10.72
N VAL A 347 -20.04 10.62 9.87
CA VAL A 347 -19.04 11.41 9.13
C VAL A 347 -19.63 12.55 8.28
N PRO A 348 -20.59 12.34 7.36
CA PRO A 348 -21.14 13.42 6.53
C PRO A 348 -21.92 14.47 7.34
N VAL A 349 -22.55 14.07 8.46
CA VAL A 349 -23.27 15.02 9.33
C VAL A 349 -22.29 15.89 10.13
N LEU A 350 -21.20 15.30 10.64
CA LEU A 350 -20.13 16.05 11.31
C LEU A 350 -19.41 17.01 10.35
N ARG A 351 -19.11 16.59 9.11
CA ARG A 351 -18.51 17.46 8.08
C ARG A 351 -19.35 18.69 7.72
N ARG A 352 -20.68 18.62 7.89
CA ARG A 352 -21.59 19.77 7.73
C ARG A 352 -21.70 20.67 8.97
N ARG A 353 -21.22 20.20 10.13
CA ARG A 353 -21.30 20.93 11.42
C ARG A 353 -20.00 21.64 11.77
N PHE A 354 -18.85 21.09 11.38
CA PHE A 354 -17.56 21.78 11.51
C PHE A 354 -17.35 22.76 10.34
N PRO A 355 -16.65 23.89 10.55
CA PRO A 355 -16.38 24.87 9.47
C PRO A 355 -15.37 24.38 8.42
N GLY A 356 -14.75 23.21 8.64
CA GLY A 356 -13.77 22.59 7.76
C GLY A 356 -13.21 21.30 8.38
N PRO A 357 -12.30 20.59 7.69
CA PRO A 357 -11.56 19.47 8.27
C PRO A 357 -10.72 19.90 9.47
N PHE A 358 -10.30 18.93 10.28
CA PHE A 358 -9.34 19.16 11.35
C PHE A 358 -7.96 19.56 10.76
N PRO A 359 -7.23 20.55 11.33
CA PRO A 359 -6.06 21.17 10.70
C PRO A 359 -4.97 20.17 10.25
N ALA A 360 -4.62 20.21 8.97
CA ALA A 360 -3.71 19.26 8.34
C ALA A 360 -2.27 19.38 8.87
N GLU A 361 -1.86 20.60 9.22
CA GLU A 361 -0.58 20.93 9.87
C GLU A 361 -0.44 20.23 11.22
N ARG A 362 -1.53 20.15 12.00
CA ARG A 362 -1.50 19.41 13.27
C ARG A 362 -1.49 17.90 13.05
N LEU A 363 -2.28 17.39 12.10
CA LEU A 363 -2.30 15.95 11.77
C LEU A 363 -0.92 15.48 11.27
N CYS A 364 -0.41 16.11 10.23
CA CYS A 364 0.88 15.74 9.64
C CYS A 364 2.04 16.03 10.59
N GLY A 365 2.05 17.16 11.31
CA GLY A 365 3.09 17.46 12.29
C GLY A 365 3.16 16.42 13.42
N HIS A 366 2.01 16.04 13.98
CA HIS A 366 1.89 15.00 15.01
C HIS A 366 2.34 13.63 14.50
N PHE A 367 1.79 13.16 13.37
CA PHE A 367 2.12 11.83 12.85
C PHE A 367 3.56 11.74 12.31
N THR A 368 4.12 12.82 11.75
CA THR A 368 5.55 12.89 11.36
C THR A 368 6.44 12.77 12.60
N ALA A 369 6.20 13.60 13.63
CA ALA A 369 6.98 13.56 14.86
C ALA A 369 6.89 12.20 15.58
N TRP A 370 5.72 11.57 15.56
CA TRP A 370 5.52 10.22 16.09
C TRP A 370 6.24 9.13 15.28
N ALA A 371 6.21 9.19 13.95
CA ALA A 371 6.91 8.25 13.08
C ALA A 371 8.44 8.31 13.27
N SER A 372 8.98 9.50 13.55
CA SER A 372 10.41 9.71 13.87
C SER A 372 10.84 9.25 15.27
N LEU A 373 9.94 8.78 16.14
CA LEU A 373 10.32 8.24 17.45
C LEU A 373 10.86 6.81 17.32
N ARG A 374 12.06 6.55 17.88
CA ARG A 374 12.65 5.20 17.94
C ARG A 374 11.84 4.18 18.75
N THR A 375 10.85 4.63 19.52
CA THR A 375 9.89 3.77 20.22
C THR A 375 8.71 3.32 19.35
N THR A 376 8.51 3.93 18.19
CA THR A 376 7.40 3.62 17.27
C THR A 376 7.77 2.40 16.44
N THR A 377 7.00 1.32 16.60
CA THR A 377 7.26 0.06 15.90
C THR A 377 6.67 0.06 14.49
N PRO A 378 7.24 -0.73 13.55
CA PRO A 378 6.67 -0.94 12.21
C PRO A 378 5.19 -1.38 12.22
N GLY A 379 4.81 -2.24 13.17
CA GLY A 379 3.43 -2.72 13.31
C GLY A 379 2.44 -1.62 13.72
N GLU A 380 2.84 -0.68 14.58
CA GLU A 380 1.98 0.45 14.94
C GLU A 380 1.79 1.43 13.78
N LEU A 381 2.81 1.64 12.95
CA LEU A 381 2.72 2.46 11.73
C LEU A 381 1.78 1.82 10.72
N ALA A 382 1.89 0.51 10.49
CA ALA A 382 0.96 -0.23 9.65
C ALA A 382 -0.49 -0.15 10.17
N ALA A 383 -0.71 -0.34 11.48
CA ALA A 383 -2.03 -0.24 12.11
C ALA A 383 -2.68 1.15 11.94
N HIS A 384 -1.87 2.22 11.87
CA HIS A 384 -2.34 3.58 11.61
C HIS A 384 -2.25 4.01 10.13
N GLY A 385 -1.88 3.11 9.22
CA GLY A 385 -1.62 3.42 7.82
C GLY A 385 -2.76 4.18 7.12
N ARG A 386 -4.01 3.87 7.47
CA ARG A 386 -5.18 4.59 6.94
C ARG A 386 -5.29 6.03 7.47
N ALA A 387 -4.95 6.28 8.74
CA ALA A 387 -4.89 7.63 9.29
C ALA A 387 -3.76 8.45 8.66
N LEU A 388 -2.61 7.82 8.40
CA LEU A 388 -1.47 8.44 7.71
C LEU A 388 -1.81 8.84 6.27
N GLU A 389 -2.45 7.94 5.51
CA GLU A 389 -2.92 8.19 4.14
C GLU A 389 -3.91 9.37 4.09
N ARG A 390 -4.87 9.42 5.02
CA ARG A 390 -5.87 10.50 5.07
C ARG A 390 -5.24 11.82 5.54
N ALA A 391 -4.27 11.81 6.45
CA ALA A 391 -3.55 13.01 6.85
C ALA A 391 -2.75 13.63 5.69
N ALA A 392 -2.04 12.82 4.89
CA ALA A 392 -1.35 13.27 3.69
C ALA A 392 -2.32 13.89 2.67
N ALA A 393 -3.40 13.16 2.33
CA ALA A 393 -4.43 13.63 1.39
C ALA A 393 -5.10 14.95 1.83
N LEU A 394 -5.23 15.20 3.13
CA LEU A 394 -5.75 16.46 3.67
C LEU A 394 -4.76 17.61 3.57
N ALA A 395 -3.45 17.35 3.68
CA ALA A 395 -2.42 18.36 3.49
C ALA A 395 -2.27 18.74 2.01
N GLU A 396 -2.34 17.76 1.10
CA GLU A 396 -2.48 17.99 -0.35
C GLU A 396 -3.67 18.92 -0.65
N ALA A 397 -4.87 18.54 -0.17
CA ALA A 397 -6.11 19.31 -0.38
C ALA A 397 -6.14 20.69 0.32
N ALA A 398 -5.31 20.91 1.34
CA ALA A 398 -5.15 22.19 2.02
C ALA A 398 -4.13 23.13 1.33
N GLY A 399 -3.45 22.69 0.27
CA GLY A 399 -2.38 23.46 -0.39
C GLY A 399 -1.03 23.39 0.35
N HIS A 400 -0.82 22.37 1.18
CA HIS A 400 0.42 22.12 1.91
C HIS A 400 1.04 20.74 1.56
N PRO A 401 1.41 20.50 0.28
CA PRO A 401 1.99 19.23 -0.14
C PRO A 401 3.33 18.92 0.55
N ASP A 402 4.05 19.94 1.02
CA ASP A 402 5.30 19.78 1.79
C ASP A 402 5.09 19.01 3.11
N LEU A 403 3.91 19.13 3.75
CA LEU A 403 3.54 18.33 4.91
C LEU A 403 3.29 16.86 4.55
N ALA A 404 2.64 16.59 3.41
CA ALA A 404 2.42 15.24 2.92
C ALA A 404 3.74 14.56 2.52
N VAL A 405 4.65 15.27 1.85
CA VAL A 405 6.02 14.79 1.55
C VAL A 405 6.78 14.44 2.83
N ARG A 406 6.77 15.32 3.85
CA ARG A 406 7.43 15.04 5.14
C ARG A 406 6.83 13.82 5.85
N LEU A 407 5.50 13.70 5.86
CA LEU A 407 4.80 12.58 6.49
C LEU A 407 5.10 11.24 5.79
N ALA A 408 5.06 11.22 4.45
CA ALA A 408 5.36 10.03 3.67
C ALA A 408 6.85 9.62 3.80
N ARG A 409 7.79 10.57 3.71
CA ARG A 409 9.22 10.31 3.97
C ARG A 409 9.46 9.75 5.37
N ALA A 410 8.89 10.36 6.42
CA ALA A 410 9.11 9.92 7.80
C ALA A 410 8.48 8.55 8.13
N THR A 411 7.44 8.14 7.39
CA THR A 411 6.74 6.86 7.60
C THR A 411 7.29 5.72 6.73
N SER A 412 7.90 6.02 5.56
CA SER A 412 8.45 5.01 4.63
C SER A 412 9.37 3.98 5.32
N PRO A 413 10.40 4.37 6.11
CA PRO A 413 11.33 3.41 6.70
C PRO A 413 10.69 2.47 7.74
N GLY A 414 9.56 2.88 8.34
CA GLY A 414 8.79 2.03 9.25
C GLY A 414 7.79 1.15 8.53
N LEU A 415 7.15 1.65 7.46
CA LEU A 415 6.19 0.89 6.66
C LEU A 415 6.88 -0.19 5.80
N ALA A 416 8.05 0.07 5.24
CA ALA A 416 8.89 -0.95 4.59
C ALA A 416 9.18 -2.14 5.54
N ARG A 417 9.53 -1.84 6.79
CA ARG A 417 9.81 -2.84 7.84
C ARG A 417 8.56 -3.44 8.49
N SER A 418 7.35 -3.03 8.08
CA SER A 418 6.09 -3.57 8.61
C SER A 418 5.59 -4.80 7.89
N LEU A 419 6.20 -5.15 6.74
CA LEU A 419 5.75 -6.19 5.81
C LEU A 419 4.31 -5.96 5.28
N ARG A 420 3.74 -4.76 5.43
CA ARG A 420 2.48 -4.34 4.81
C ARG A 420 2.77 -3.51 3.57
N PHE A 421 3.28 -4.17 2.54
CA PHE A 421 3.70 -3.53 1.29
C PHE A 421 2.52 -2.88 0.53
N GLY A 422 1.27 -3.24 0.81
CA GLY A 422 0.10 -2.50 0.31
C GLY A 422 -0.06 -1.15 1.04
N VAL A 423 0.04 -1.13 2.37
CA VAL A 423 0.02 0.11 3.17
C VAL A 423 1.16 1.04 2.78
N TRP A 424 2.38 0.49 2.63
CA TRP A 424 3.56 1.25 2.22
C TRP A 424 3.36 1.93 0.87
N GLY A 425 2.94 1.17 -0.16
CA GLY A 425 2.71 1.71 -1.50
C GLY A 425 1.68 2.85 -1.55
N ARG A 426 0.62 2.78 -0.71
CA ARG A 426 -0.36 3.87 -0.63
C ARG A 426 0.21 5.17 -0.05
N LEU A 427 1.19 5.08 0.84
CA LEU A 427 1.91 6.26 1.35
C LEU A 427 2.98 6.76 0.39
N LEU A 428 3.63 5.88 -0.38
CA LEU A 428 4.57 6.26 -1.44
C LEU A 428 3.86 7.01 -2.58
N GLY A 429 2.73 6.50 -3.08
CA GLY A 429 1.93 7.16 -4.12
C GLY A 429 1.43 8.54 -3.69
N ARG A 430 0.97 8.68 -2.43
CA ARG A 430 0.65 9.99 -1.82
C ARG A 430 1.86 10.92 -1.76
N GLY A 431 2.99 10.41 -1.27
CA GLY A 431 4.25 11.16 -1.23
C GLY A 431 4.68 11.66 -2.61
N TRP A 432 4.57 10.82 -3.64
CA TRP A 432 4.90 11.15 -5.03
C TRP A 432 3.98 12.23 -5.60
N VAL A 433 2.65 12.07 -5.48
CA VAL A 433 1.66 13.10 -5.87
C VAL A 433 1.97 14.45 -5.19
N ALA A 434 2.24 14.42 -3.88
CA ALA A 434 2.59 15.60 -3.11
C ALA A 434 3.94 16.21 -3.57
N SER A 435 4.96 15.39 -3.87
CA SER A 435 6.26 15.89 -4.34
C SER A 435 6.16 16.65 -5.66
N ARG A 436 5.37 16.15 -6.61
CA ARG A 436 5.09 16.85 -7.89
C ARG A 436 4.30 18.13 -7.67
N ALA A 437 3.30 18.11 -6.79
CA ALA A 437 2.55 19.32 -6.40
C ALA A 437 3.40 20.37 -5.65
N ALA A 438 4.47 19.95 -4.97
CA ALA A 438 5.45 20.82 -4.31
C ALA A 438 6.60 21.28 -5.23
N GLY A 439 6.76 20.67 -6.40
CA GLY A 439 7.95 20.84 -7.26
C GLY A 439 9.24 20.21 -6.71
N ASP A 440 9.15 19.35 -5.69
CA ASP A 440 10.30 18.71 -5.04
C ASP A 440 10.74 17.47 -5.83
N ARG A 441 11.54 17.69 -6.87
CA ARG A 441 12.20 16.65 -7.68
C ARG A 441 13.03 15.66 -6.85
N GLY A 442 13.60 16.11 -5.73
CA GLY A 442 14.38 15.25 -4.83
C GLY A 442 13.50 14.31 -3.99
N ALA A 443 12.26 14.69 -3.70
CA ALA A 443 11.22 13.80 -3.17
C ALA A 443 10.58 12.94 -4.26
N GLU A 444 10.37 13.46 -5.47
CA GLU A 444 9.86 12.69 -6.62
C GLU A 444 10.77 11.48 -6.91
N ALA A 445 12.08 11.70 -7.00
CA ALA A 445 13.09 10.64 -7.11
C ALA A 445 13.05 9.64 -5.94
N PHE A 446 12.98 10.13 -4.70
CA PHE A 446 12.92 9.27 -3.50
C PHE A 446 11.68 8.36 -3.50
N PHE A 447 10.49 8.88 -3.81
CA PHE A 447 9.28 8.06 -3.81
C PHE A 447 9.25 7.06 -4.97
N LEU A 448 9.81 7.40 -6.14
CA LEU A 448 10.00 6.44 -7.22
C LEU A 448 11.04 5.35 -6.87
N HIS A 449 12.12 5.69 -6.17
CA HIS A 449 13.08 4.71 -5.64
C HIS A 449 12.43 3.71 -4.69
N GLU A 450 11.72 4.20 -3.67
CA GLU A 450 11.05 3.35 -2.68
C GLU A 450 9.95 2.49 -3.33
N GLU A 451 9.21 3.02 -4.31
CA GLU A 451 8.18 2.27 -5.06
C GLU A 451 8.83 1.23 -5.99
N ALA A 452 10.00 1.51 -6.56
CA ALA A 452 10.80 0.52 -7.29
C ALA A 452 11.20 -0.63 -6.37
N ILE A 453 11.78 -0.33 -5.19
CA ILE A 453 12.13 -1.34 -4.19
C ILE A 453 10.89 -2.16 -3.83
N ARG A 454 9.77 -1.51 -3.52
CA ARG A 454 8.50 -2.17 -3.20
C ARG A 454 8.02 -3.08 -4.34
N ALA A 455 8.09 -2.62 -5.59
CA ALA A 455 7.72 -3.38 -6.78
C ALA A 455 8.54 -4.68 -6.88
N LEU A 456 9.85 -4.64 -6.59
CA LEU A 456 10.70 -5.83 -6.53
C LEU A 456 10.23 -6.81 -5.42
N LEU A 457 9.91 -6.32 -4.22
CA LEU A 457 9.48 -7.19 -3.10
C LEU A 457 8.14 -7.90 -3.38
N ILE A 458 7.27 -7.30 -4.20
CA ILE A 458 6.01 -7.90 -4.65
C ILE A 458 6.12 -8.61 -6.02
N GLY A 459 7.34 -8.82 -6.52
CA GLY A 459 7.62 -9.59 -7.75
C GLY A 459 7.40 -8.87 -9.08
N ARG A 460 7.04 -7.58 -9.08
CA ARG A 460 6.84 -6.77 -10.30
C ARG A 460 8.19 -6.31 -10.90
N ARG A 461 9.02 -7.25 -11.36
CA ARG A 461 10.40 -7.01 -11.85
C ARG A 461 10.50 -5.92 -12.95
N VAL A 462 9.61 -5.92 -13.94
CA VAL A 462 9.59 -4.92 -15.03
C VAL A 462 9.33 -3.50 -14.49
N VAL A 463 8.36 -3.38 -13.58
CA VAL A 463 8.01 -2.11 -12.93
C VAL A 463 9.15 -1.60 -12.05
N TYR A 464 9.83 -2.49 -11.32
CA TYR A 464 11.05 -2.15 -10.56
C TYR A 464 12.13 -1.51 -11.44
N ALA A 465 12.46 -2.12 -12.58
CA ALA A 465 13.49 -1.62 -13.49
C ALA A 465 13.17 -0.21 -14.03
N ALA A 466 11.95 0.00 -14.52
CA ALA A 466 11.50 1.29 -15.06
C ALA A 466 11.49 2.42 -14.00
N LEU A 467 10.95 2.15 -12.81
CA LEU A 467 10.90 3.11 -11.71
C LEU A 467 12.29 3.47 -11.19
N LEU A 468 13.20 2.49 -11.10
CA LEU A 468 14.59 2.71 -10.68
C LEU A 468 15.34 3.59 -11.70
N ALA A 469 15.14 3.35 -12.99
CA ALA A 469 15.74 4.15 -14.06
C ALA A 469 15.24 5.61 -14.03
N GLN A 470 13.93 5.83 -13.88
CA GLN A 470 13.38 7.19 -13.77
C GLN A 470 13.83 7.90 -12.49
N SER A 471 13.87 7.20 -11.36
CA SER A 471 14.42 7.72 -10.10
C SER A 471 15.86 8.21 -10.26
N ALA A 472 16.73 7.39 -10.86
CA ALA A 472 18.12 7.74 -11.12
C ALA A 472 18.26 8.97 -12.04
N TRP A 473 17.40 9.07 -13.07
CA TRP A 473 17.36 10.21 -13.98
C TRP A 473 16.94 11.52 -13.28
N LEU A 474 15.89 11.50 -12.45
CA LEU A 474 15.50 12.66 -11.63
C LEU A 474 16.59 13.05 -10.63
N GLY A 475 17.29 12.06 -10.04
CA GLY A 475 18.46 12.29 -9.19
C GLY A 475 19.60 12.99 -9.92
N TYR A 476 19.82 12.67 -11.20
CA TYR A 476 20.81 13.32 -12.05
C TYR A 476 20.42 14.78 -12.39
N GLU A 477 19.15 15.07 -12.71
CA GLU A 477 18.68 16.45 -12.91
C GLU A 477 18.94 17.32 -11.67
N VAL A 478 18.58 16.81 -10.48
CA VAL A 478 18.78 17.53 -9.21
C VAL A 478 20.28 17.73 -8.92
N GLY A 479 21.10 16.71 -9.18
CA GLY A 479 22.56 16.76 -8.99
C GLY A 479 23.31 17.67 -9.97
N THR A 480 22.75 17.95 -11.14
CA THR A 480 23.35 18.84 -12.15
C THR A 480 22.86 20.29 -12.07
N GLY A 481 21.66 20.54 -11.54
CA GLY A 481 21.11 21.89 -11.39
C GLY A 481 21.64 22.71 -10.21
N GLY A 482 22.39 22.10 -9.28
CA GLY A 482 22.77 22.73 -8.00
C GLY A 482 24.28 22.79 -7.74
N GLY A 483 24.86 23.99 -7.76
CA GLY A 483 26.23 24.22 -7.30
C GLY A 483 26.37 24.20 -5.77
N ASP A 484 27.45 23.56 -5.29
CA ASP A 484 27.96 23.61 -3.91
C ASP A 484 27.09 22.94 -2.82
N ALA A 485 26.55 21.75 -3.11
CA ALA A 485 26.05 20.81 -2.11
C ALA A 485 26.77 19.45 -2.22
N THR A 486 27.58 19.11 -1.20
CA THR A 486 28.35 17.86 -1.18
C THR A 486 27.48 16.64 -0.85
N VAL A 487 27.08 15.89 -1.87
CA VAL A 487 26.64 14.50 -1.70
C VAL A 487 27.82 13.69 -1.19
N THR A 488 27.81 13.34 0.11
CA THR A 488 28.83 12.46 0.69
C THR A 488 28.60 11.03 0.22
N ALA A 489 29.26 10.65 -0.88
CA ALA A 489 29.38 9.26 -1.30
C ALA A 489 30.01 8.43 -0.17
N GLY A 490 29.21 7.60 0.51
CA GLY A 490 29.61 6.75 1.63
C GLY A 490 30.51 5.57 1.24
N GLY A 491 31.44 5.75 0.31
CA GLY A 491 32.41 4.77 -0.15
C GLY A 491 33.81 5.11 0.34
N GLY A 492 34.32 4.35 1.30
CA GLY A 492 35.62 4.62 1.93
C GLY A 492 36.84 4.27 1.06
N ALA A 493 37.25 5.18 0.17
CA ALA A 493 38.55 5.17 -0.48
C ALA A 493 39.14 6.59 -0.47
N GLY A 494 40.38 6.76 0.01
CA GLY A 494 40.95 8.08 0.29
C GLY A 494 42.08 8.49 -0.66
N GLY A 495 41.99 9.72 -1.18
CA GLY A 495 43.12 10.45 -1.77
C GLY A 495 43.04 10.66 -3.28
N GLY A 496 43.18 11.92 -3.71
CA GLY A 496 43.13 12.35 -5.12
C GLY A 496 42.12 13.49 -5.31
N ALA A 497 42.51 14.56 -5.99
CA ALA A 497 41.69 15.78 -6.11
C ALA A 497 41.64 16.30 -7.55
N GLY A 498 40.50 16.90 -7.91
CA GLY A 498 40.36 17.81 -9.05
C GLY A 498 40.06 17.14 -10.41
N GLY A 499 38.77 17.07 -10.75
CA GLY A 499 38.27 16.84 -12.11
C GLY A 499 37.00 17.67 -12.32
N GLY A 500 36.87 18.31 -13.49
CA GLY A 500 35.70 19.14 -13.82
C GLY A 500 34.49 18.29 -14.24
N ALA A 501 33.30 18.88 -14.19
CA ALA A 501 32.08 18.24 -14.69
C ALA A 501 32.16 18.01 -16.22
N PRO A 502 31.76 16.84 -16.74
CA PRO A 502 31.71 16.59 -18.18
C PRO A 502 30.45 17.22 -18.80
N GLU A 503 30.63 18.16 -19.73
CA GLU A 503 29.53 18.61 -20.60
C GLU A 503 29.27 17.55 -21.69
N GLY A 504 28.20 16.78 -21.52
CA GLY A 504 27.71 15.83 -22.53
C GLY A 504 26.23 15.50 -22.29
N PRO A 505 25.42 15.35 -23.36
CA PRO A 505 24.01 14.99 -23.19
C PRO A 505 23.89 13.55 -22.67
N VAL A 506 23.22 13.38 -21.54
CA VAL A 506 22.81 12.05 -21.06
C VAL A 506 21.67 11.57 -21.98
N PRO A 507 21.73 10.33 -22.50
CA PRO A 507 20.63 9.77 -23.30
C PRO A 507 19.35 9.69 -22.45
N GLU A 508 18.22 10.11 -23.02
CA GLU A 508 16.93 9.90 -22.38
C GLU A 508 16.63 8.39 -22.27
N PRO A 509 16.08 7.90 -21.15
CA PRO A 509 15.72 6.49 -21.03
C PRO A 509 14.59 6.14 -22.00
N GLN A 510 14.74 5.04 -22.76
CA GLN A 510 13.66 4.48 -23.56
C GLN A 510 12.49 4.11 -22.65
N ARG A 511 11.29 4.63 -22.97
CA ARG A 511 10.11 4.57 -22.09
C ARG A 511 9.16 3.44 -22.51
N ASP A 512 9.57 2.21 -22.24
CA ASP A 512 8.72 1.03 -22.49
C ASP A 512 7.61 0.86 -21.42
N LEU A 513 7.68 1.63 -20.32
CA LEU A 513 6.62 1.74 -19.31
C LEU A 513 6.26 3.22 -19.08
N ASP A 514 4.99 3.55 -19.20
CA ASP A 514 4.45 4.83 -18.70
C ASP A 514 4.28 4.75 -17.17
N VAL A 515 5.17 5.44 -16.44
CA VAL A 515 5.11 5.51 -14.97
C VAL A 515 3.99 6.43 -14.47
N ASP A 516 3.62 7.48 -15.23
CA ASP A 516 2.47 8.31 -14.87
C ASP A 516 1.17 7.52 -15.07
N GLY A 517 1.13 6.66 -16.09
CA GLY A 517 0.15 5.58 -16.27
C GLY A 517 0.11 4.59 -15.10
N TYR A 518 1.23 3.95 -14.78
CA TYR A 518 1.33 3.02 -13.64
C TYR A 518 0.84 3.64 -12.32
N MET A 519 1.25 4.86 -12.02
CA MET A 519 0.81 5.55 -10.79
C MET A 519 -0.70 5.82 -10.80
N ARG A 520 -1.25 6.31 -11.93
CA ARG A 520 -2.70 6.51 -12.13
C ARG A 520 -3.48 5.21 -11.92
N ASP A 521 -3.03 4.09 -12.52
CA ASP A 521 -3.67 2.78 -12.42
C ASP A 521 -3.66 2.21 -10.99
N ASN A 522 -2.67 2.58 -10.18
CA ASN A 522 -2.63 2.25 -8.74
C ASN A 522 -3.37 3.28 -7.86
N GLY A 523 -4.00 4.30 -8.46
CA GLY A 523 -4.85 5.30 -7.78
C GLY A 523 -4.16 6.62 -7.41
N PHE A 524 -3.02 6.95 -8.02
CA PHE A 524 -2.18 8.11 -7.72
C PHE A 524 -1.95 8.96 -8.96
N GLU A 525 -2.81 9.95 -9.18
CA GLU A 525 -2.64 10.95 -10.25
C GLU A 525 -2.29 12.31 -9.61
N PRO A 526 -1.23 13.02 -10.09
CA PRO A 526 -0.98 14.39 -9.66
C PRO A 526 -2.13 15.30 -10.11
N ALA A 527 -2.55 16.22 -9.24
CA ALA A 527 -3.59 17.19 -9.57
C ALA A 527 -3.17 18.05 -10.78
N GLY A 528 -3.77 17.78 -11.94
CA GLY A 528 -3.53 18.56 -13.16
C GLY A 528 -3.89 20.05 -12.96
N PRO A 529 -3.30 20.96 -13.75
CA PRO A 529 -3.53 22.40 -13.62
C PRO A 529 -4.98 22.79 -13.98
N GLY A 530 -5.87 22.69 -13.00
CA GLY A 530 -7.33 22.84 -13.14
C GLY A 530 -8.16 21.92 -12.23
N ALA A 531 -7.57 20.90 -11.59
CA ALA A 531 -8.27 19.90 -10.80
C ALA A 531 -8.73 20.40 -9.41
N SER A 532 -9.71 21.32 -9.37
CA SER A 532 -10.41 21.68 -8.13
C SER A 532 -11.38 20.56 -7.71
N SER A 533 -10.95 19.71 -6.78
CA SER A 533 -11.69 18.51 -6.37
C SER A 533 -12.94 18.83 -5.53
N THR A 534 -14.05 19.13 -6.20
CA THR A 534 -15.40 18.92 -5.65
C THR A 534 -15.76 17.46 -5.87
N PRO A 535 -16.33 16.72 -4.90
CA PRO A 535 -16.88 15.39 -5.20
C PRO A 535 -18.14 15.55 -6.05
N ASP A 536 -18.20 14.88 -7.20
CA ASP A 536 -19.42 14.88 -8.01
C ASP A 536 -20.61 14.34 -7.21
N ALA A 537 -21.63 15.17 -7.10
CA ALA A 537 -22.97 14.66 -6.88
C ALA A 537 -23.45 14.00 -8.20
N PRO A 538 -24.24 12.92 -8.16
CA PRO A 538 -24.89 12.43 -9.37
C PRO A 538 -25.73 13.58 -9.96
N GLU A 539 -25.43 13.91 -11.21
CA GLU A 539 -26.06 15.02 -11.92
C GLU A 539 -27.59 14.84 -11.92
N PRO A 540 -28.38 15.84 -11.48
CA PRO A 540 -29.82 15.72 -11.54
C PRO A 540 -30.26 15.61 -13.01
N PRO A 541 -31.19 14.71 -13.35
CA PRO A 541 -31.63 14.56 -14.74
C PRO A 541 -32.15 15.91 -15.26
N GLU A 542 -31.70 16.28 -16.46
CA GLU A 542 -32.02 17.58 -17.05
C GLU A 542 -33.54 17.81 -17.08
N PRO A 543 -34.02 19.02 -16.72
CA PRO A 543 -35.42 19.35 -16.93
C PRO A 543 -35.70 19.33 -18.44
N PRO A 544 -36.81 18.72 -18.89
CA PRO A 544 -37.10 18.60 -20.32
C PRO A 544 -37.17 19.98 -20.95
N GLU A 545 -36.51 20.13 -22.11
CA GLU A 545 -36.40 21.41 -22.81
C GLU A 545 -37.78 22.03 -23.08
N PRO A 546 -37.93 23.36 -22.92
CA PRO A 546 -39.14 24.03 -23.38
C PRO A 546 -39.21 23.90 -24.91
N PRO A 547 -40.37 23.56 -25.50
CA PRO A 547 -40.48 23.31 -26.93
C PRO A 547 -40.10 24.58 -27.72
N GLU A 548 -39.22 24.41 -28.72
CA GLU A 548 -38.77 25.51 -29.57
C GLU A 548 -39.95 26.24 -30.23
N PRO A 549 -39.87 27.58 -30.38
CA PRO A 549 -40.84 28.30 -31.21
C PRO A 549 -40.70 27.84 -32.67
N PRO A 550 -41.79 27.48 -33.37
CA PRO A 550 -41.69 26.92 -34.71
C PRO A 550 -41.11 27.96 -35.69
N ASP A 551 -40.02 27.60 -36.38
CA ASP A 551 -39.40 28.45 -37.39
C ASP A 551 -40.34 28.56 -38.62
N VAL A 552 -40.69 29.79 -38.99
CA VAL A 552 -41.74 30.08 -39.97
C VAL A 552 -41.12 30.25 -41.36
N SER A 553 -40.57 29.16 -41.88
CA SER A 553 -39.83 29.14 -43.15
C SER A 553 -40.23 28.02 -44.12
N ASP A 554 -41.49 27.57 -44.10
CA ASP A 554 -42.09 26.88 -45.25
C ASP A 554 -43.63 27.04 -45.27
N ALA A 555 -44.16 27.68 -46.32
CA ALA A 555 -45.58 28.06 -46.42
C ALA A 555 -46.15 27.82 -47.83
N PRO A 556 -47.00 26.79 -48.04
CA PRO A 556 -47.76 26.60 -49.28
C PRO A 556 -49.07 27.42 -49.28
N ASP A 557 -49.43 27.97 -50.44
CA ASP A 557 -50.60 28.85 -50.65
C ASP A 557 -51.97 28.23 -50.32
N VAL A 558 -52.76 28.90 -49.46
CA VAL A 558 -54.25 28.90 -49.48
C VAL A 558 -54.78 30.29 -49.03
N PRO A 559 -55.76 30.92 -49.71
CA PRO A 559 -56.14 32.33 -49.46
C PRO A 559 -57.49 32.58 -48.75
N GLY A 560 -57.66 33.75 -48.12
CA GLY A 560 -58.96 34.45 -47.98
C GLY A 560 -59.33 35.06 -46.60
N GLY A 561 -60.07 36.18 -46.61
CA GLY A 561 -60.76 36.81 -45.46
C GLY A 561 -59.91 37.82 -44.66
N GLU A 562 -59.92 39.14 -44.90
CA GLU A 562 -60.99 40.17 -44.73
C GLU A 562 -61.18 40.74 -43.30
N SER A 563 -60.69 41.98 -43.09
CA SER A 563 -61.11 42.96 -42.04
C SER A 563 -60.83 42.61 -40.57
N GLY A 564 -60.75 43.57 -39.62
CA GLY A 564 -60.77 45.05 -39.71
C GLY A 564 -61.27 45.69 -38.39
N TRP A 565 -60.99 46.99 -38.19
CA TRP A 565 -61.34 47.79 -36.99
C TRP A 565 -60.58 47.38 -35.69
N GLY A 566 -60.33 48.24 -34.70
CA GLY A 566 -60.55 49.71 -34.60
C GLY A 566 -60.86 50.15 -33.16
N GLY A 567 -60.00 50.98 -32.54
CA GLY A 567 -60.29 51.69 -31.28
C GLY A 567 -60.47 53.20 -31.51
N PRO A 568 -60.35 54.10 -30.50
CA PRO A 568 -60.31 53.93 -29.02
C PRO A 568 -61.48 54.80 -28.42
N PRO A 569 -61.35 55.62 -27.34
CA PRO A 569 -60.60 55.56 -26.07
C PRO A 569 -61.52 55.69 -24.81
N GLY A 570 -60.95 55.69 -23.59
CA GLY A 570 -61.63 56.14 -22.36
C GLY A 570 -60.92 55.76 -21.06
N ASP A 571 -60.65 56.72 -20.17
CA ASP A 571 -59.87 56.52 -18.94
C ASP A 571 -60.63 55.82 -17.80
N GLY A 572 -59.90 55.07 -16.94
CA GLY A 572 -60.51 54.25 -15.87
C GLY A 572 -59.69 53.97 -14.60
N GLY A 573 -58.36 54.11 -14.61
CA GLY A 573 -57.48 54.11 -13.42
C GLY A 573 -57.25 52.77 -12.67
N GLY A 574 -56.03 52.54 -12.18
CA GLY A 574 -55.74 51.51 -11.17
C GLY A 574 -54.31 50.92 -11.19
N ALA A 575 -53.63 51.02 -10.03
CA ALA A 575 -52.35 50.39 -9.68
C ALA A 575 -51.08 50.78 -10.51
N ALA A 576 -49.90 50.67 -9.90
CA ALA A 576 -48.66 51.25 -10.41
C ALA A 576 -47.44 50.31 -10.30
N ALA A 577 -46.52 50.46 -11.25
CA ALA A 577 -45.18 49.89 -11.35
C ALA A 577 -44.42 50.62 -12.49
N PRO A 578 -43.07 50.56 -12.62
CA PRO A 578 -42.02 50.47 -11.59
C PRO A 578 -40.81 51.41 -11.88
N GLN A 579 -39.65 51.15 -11.25
CA GLN A 579 -38.26 51.42 -11.71
C GLN A 579 -37.64 52.86 -11.74
N ALA A 580 -36.61 53.03 -10.89
CA ALA A 580 -35.22 53.49 -11.23
C ALA A 580 -34.94 54.96 -11.70
N PRO A 581 -33.66 55.44 -11.71
CA PRO A 581 -32.55 55.22 -10.75
C PRO A 581 -31.72 56.50 -10.38
N GLY A 582 -30.81 56.38 -9.40
CA GLY A 582 -29.56 57.17 -9.32
C GLY A 582 -29.50 58.38 -8.35
N GLY A 583 -28.33 58.66 -7.77
CA GLY A 583 -28.06 59.87 -6.96
C GLY A 583 -27.03 59.70 -5.83
N GLU A 584 -25.80 60.19 -6.06
CA GLU A 584 -24.58 60.08 -5.24
C GLU A 584 -24.62 60.70 -3.81
N ALA A 585 -23.78 60.19 -2.90
CA ALA A 585 -22.80 60.98 -2.10
C ALA A 585 -21.89 60.08 -1.23
N ALA A 586 -20.64 60.50 -0.97
CA ALA A 586 -19.60 59.69 -0.30
C ALA A 586 -19.35 60.05 1.17
N TRP A 587 -18.72 59.12 1.91
CA TRP A 587 -18.05 59.37 3.21
C TRP A 587 -16.73 58.60 3.32
N GLY A 588 -15.73 59.19 3.98
CA GLY A 588 -14.39 58.62 4.18
C GLY A 588 -14.23 57.85 5.50
N GLY A 589 -13.19 57.00 5.57
CA GLY A 589 -12.93 56.08 6.70
C GLY A 589 -11.93 56.58 7.78
N PRO A 590 -11.55 55.71 8.74
CA PRO A 590 -10.78 56.10 9.94
C PRO A 590 -9.37 55.47 10.06
N PRO A 591 -8.41 56.18 10.71
CA PRO A 591 -7.33 55.59 11.52
C PRO A 591 -7.63 55.72 13.04
N GLY A 592 -6.74 55.24 13.92
CA GLY A 592 -7.01 55.04 15.37
C GLY A 592 -6.12 55.78 16.39
N ASP A 593 -5.85 55.07 17.50
CA ASP A 593 -4.99 55.37 18.68
C ASP A 593 -5.52 56.15 19.92
N ALA A 594 -5.58 55.41 21.04
CA ALA A 594 -5.19 55.67 22.45
C ALA A 594 -5.37 57.03 23.19
N GLY A 595 -5.82 56.98 24.47
CA GLY A 595 -5.54 58.03 25.46
C GLY A 595 -6.33 58.04 26.80
N LEU A 596 -5.62 57.80 27.91
CA LEU A 596 -5.94 57.84 29.38
C LEU A 596 -6.74 59.10 29.89
N THR A 597 -7.33 59.23 31.10
CA THR A 597 -6.82 59.00 32.50
C THR A 597 -7.89 59.06 33.64
N GLY A 598 -7.72 58.28 34.75
CA GLY A 598 -8.21 58.53 36.15
C GLY A 598 -9.73 58.32 36.45
N GLY A 599 -10.25 57.94 37.64
CA GLY A 599 -9.79 57.58 39.02
C GLY A 599 -11.04 57.31 39.92
N ALA A 600 -11.07 56.87 41.19
CA ALA A 600 -10.07 56.50 42.21
C ALA A 600 -10.63 55.45 43.24
N LEU A 601 -10.45 55.61 44.58
CA LEU A 601 -10.65 54.62 45.69
C LEU A 601 -10.88 55.35 47.08
N PRO A 602 -10.95 54.77 48.33
CA PRO A 602 -10.91 53.38 48.85
C PRO A 602 -12.01 53.02 49.96
N PRO A 603 -11.73 52.54 51.21
CA PRO A 603 -11.90 51.15 51.77
C PRO A 603 -12.83 51.11 53.06
N PRO A 604 -12.71 50.28 54.15
CA PRO A 604 -11.95 49.03 54.48
C PRO A 604 -12.67 47.91 55.32
N GLY A 605 -12.00 46.74 55.50
CA GLY A 605 -12.08 45.85 56.70
C GLY A 605 -13.14 44.72 56.74
N SER A 606 -13.05 43.65 57.58
CA SER A 606 -11.94 43.13 58.44
C SER A 606 -12.30 41.79 59.17
N GLY A 607 -11.36 40.85 59.33
CA GLY A 607 -11.40 39.72 60.32
C GLY A 607 -12.27 38.50 59.96
N GLU A 608 -12.11 37.28 60.51
CA GLU A 608 -11.09 36.68 61.44
C GLU A 608 -10.85 35.18 61.10
N SER A 609 -10.13 34.41 61.93
CA SER A 609 -9.59 33.06 61.65
C SER A 609 -9.82 32.03 62.82
N VAL A 610 -9.01 30.95 62.91
CA VAL A 610 -8.91 29.94 64.01
C VAL A 610 -9.94 28.77 63.96
N ALA A 611 -9.67 27.48 64.26
CA ALA A 611 -8.48 26.57 64.30
C ALA A 611 -8.96 25.13 64.71
N ALA A 612 -8.13 24.08 64.90
CA ALA A 612 -7.15 23.39 64.02
C ALA A 612 -6.69 22.04 64.67
N MET A 613 -6.53 20.95 63.90
CA MET A 613 -6.05 19.61 64.33
C MET A 613 -5.37 18.95 63.10
N GLN A 614 -4.09 18.54 63.01
CA GLN A 614 -3.18 17.71 63.85
C GLN A 614 -3.64 16.23 63.96
N SER A 615 -2.80 15.18 63.82
CA SER A 615 -1.32 15.03 63.70
C SER A 615 -0.95 13.60 63.18
N SER A 616 0.28 13.18 62.81
CA SER A 616 1.52 13.80 62.24
C SER A 616 2.57 12.71 61.88
N GLY A 617 3.36 12.87 60.80
CA GLY A 617 4.51 12.02 60.41
C GLY A 617 4.71 12.01 58.87
N ALA A 618 5.82 12.41 58.22
CA ALA A 618 7.27 12.27 58.45
C ALA A 618 7.79 10.83 58.21
N TRP A 619 8.95 10.56 57.60
CA TRP A 619 10.13 11.39 57.25
C TRP A 619 10.49 11.21 55.75
N GLY A 620 11.19 12.09 55.02
CA GLY A 620 11.79 13.39 55.36
C GLY A 620 13.34 13.38 55.35
N GLY A 621 14.06 14.11 54.49
CA GLY A 621 13.65 14.93 53.32
C GLY A 621 14.69 15.99 52.92
N GLY A 622 14.59 16.55 51.71
CA GLY A 622 15.51 17.57 51.15
C GLY A 622 16.55 17.01 50.16
N ALA A 623 17.47 17.77 49.55
CA ALA A 623 17.69 19.23 49.49
C ALA A 623 18.63 19.53 48.27
N SER A 624 18.94 20.73 47.74
CA SER A 624 18.73 22.15 48.07
C SER A 624 18.68 23.00 46.77
N ALA A 625 18.49 24.33 46.85
CA ALA A 625 18.68 25.29 45.74
C ALA A 625 19.39 26.58 46.19
N SER A 626 20.00 27.33 45.26
CA SER A 626 20.46 28.72 45.48
C SER A 626 20.56 29.52 44.17
N SER A 627 20.59 30.85 44.25
CA SER A 627 20.46 31.78 43.13
C SER A 627 21.43 32.96 43.22
N GLY A 628 21.71 33.62 42.08
CA GLY A 628 22.11 35.03 42.04
C GLY A 628 23.38 35.35 41.25
N GLY A 629 23.42 36.57 40.69
CA GLY A 629 24.61 37.19 40.09
C GLY A 629 24.41 37.68 38.67
N ALA A 630 24.30 39.00 38.48
CA ALA A 630 24.32 39.64 37.17
C ALA A 630 25.30 40.82 37.19
N ALA A 631 26.14 40.94 36.15
CA ALA A 631 26.95 42.11 35.83
C ALA A 631 27.42 42.01 34.36
N ALA A 632 27.70 43.16 33.73
CA ALA A 632 28.20 43.23 32.36
C ALA A 632 29.31 44.29 32.26
N SER A 633 30.27 44.10 31.34
CA SER A 633 31.17 45.18 30.92
C SER A 633 31.80 44.94 29.54
N SER A 634 32.05 46.07 28.89
CA SER A 634 32.59 46.32 27.55
C SER A 634 33.89 45.61 27.15
N GLY A 635 33.87 45.04 25.94
CA GLY A 635 34.64 45.47 24.75
C GLY A 635 36.03 46.14 24.89
N GLY A 636 36.96 45.67 24.06
CA GLY A 636 38.23 46.30 23.68
C GLY A 636 38.62 45.87 22.25
N ALA A 637 39.40 46.67 21.53
CA ALA A 637 39.60 46.52 20.08
C ALA A 637 41.03 46.89 19.60
N ALA A 638 41.28 46.66 18.30
CA ALA A 638 42.44 47.13 17.51
C ALA A 638 43.82 46.48 17.79
N ALA A 639 44.76 46.36 16.84
CA ALA A 639 44.70 46.44 15.36
C ALA A 639 46.02 45.96 14.72
N SER A 640 46.07 45.96 13.38
CA SER A 640 47.25 45.79 12.48
C SER A 640 47.86 44.37 12.39
N GLY A 641 48.42 43.97 11.24
CA GLY A 641 48.39 44.60 9.91
C GLY A 641 49.56 44.18 9.02
N GLY A 642 49.34 44.09 7.71
CA GLY A 642 50.41 43.83 6.73
C GLY A 642 49.90 43.20 5.44
N ALA A 643 50.01 43.92 4.33
CA ALA A 643 49.81 43.41 2.98
C ALA A 643 51.07 43.69 2.15
N ALA A 644 51.44 42.76 1.28
CA ALA A 644 52.51 42.95 0.30
C ALA A 644 52.17 42.13 -0.96
N ALA A 645 52.39 42.72 -2.13
CA ALA A 645 52.20 42.08 -3.41
C ALA A 645 53.41 42.36 -4.30
N THR A 646 53.85 41.34 -5.04
CA THR A 646 54.79 41.46 -6.17
C THR A 646 54.39 40.49 -7.26
N ALA A 647 54.68 40.84 -8.52
CA ALA A 647 54.34 40.04 -9.69
C ALA A 647 55.58 39.36 -10.28
N GLY A 648 55.36 38.29 -11.06
CA GLY A 648 56.39 37.64 -11.87
C GLY A 648 55.75 36.87 -13.01
N ALA A 649 56.13 37.20 -14.25
CA ALA A 649 55.67 36.50 -15.45
C ALA A 649 56.77 35.58 -15.99
N GLY A 650 56.38 34.41 -16.50
CA GLY A 650 57.23 33.43 -17.18
C GLY A 650 56.37 32.64 -18.18
N ALA A 651 56.97 32.12 -19.25
CA ALA A 651 56.22 31.79 -20.46
C ALA A 651 56.52 30.40 -21.07
N THR A 652 55.66 30.06 -22.02
CA THR A 652 55.85 29.16 -23.19
C THR A 652 55.78 27.62 -23.05
N THR A 653 55.00 27.07 -24.01
CA THR A 653 55.16 25.82 -24.78
C THR A 653 54.84 24.44 -24.19
N SER A 654 53.82 23.82 -24.80
CA SER A 654 53.61 22.38 -25.08
C SER A 654 53.38 21.42 -23.89
N ALA A 655 52.65 20.30 -24.04
CA ALA A 655 52.02 19.71 -25.23
C ALA A 655 50.59 19.19 -24.95
N VAL A 656 49.81 18.91 -25.99
CA VAL A 656 48.55 18.15 -25.91
C VAL A 656 48.86 16.66 -25.95
N GLY A 657 48.27 15.85 -25.07
CA GLY A 657 48.46 14.40 -25.05
C GLY A 657 47.50 13.65 -24.12
N ALA A 658 46.57 12.90 -24.74
CA ALA A 658 45.76 11.79 -24.23
C ALA A 658 45.45 11.69 -22.72
N SER A 659 44.17 11.89 -22.35
CA SER A 659 43.54 11.29 -21.14
C SER A 659 42.02 11.29 -21.26
N PHE A 660 41.44 10.18 -21.73
CA PHE A 660 40.00 9.89 -21.75
C PHE A 660 39.79 8.42 -21.38
N ALA A 661 39.86 8.10 -20.08
CA ALA A 661 39.75 6.72 -19.58
C ALA A 661 39.40 6.69 -18.07
N SER A 662 38.25 7.26 -17.68
CA SER A 662 37.90 7.37 -16.25
C SER A 662 36.41 7.59 -15.91
N LEU A 663 35.46 7.47 -16.86
CA LEU A 663 34.06 7.90 -16.64
C LEU A 663 32.97 6.94 -17.16
N LEU A 664 33.29 5.64 -17.35
CA LEU A 664 32.30 4.59 -17.69
C LEU A 664 32.13 3.49 -16.62
N VAL A 665 32.73 3.66 -15.44
CA VAL A 665 32.67 2.66 -14.34
C VAL A 665 31.41 2.81 -13.47
N GLY A 666 30.73 3.97 -13.51
CA GLY A 666 29.60 4.28 -12.62
C GLY A 666 28.30 3.51 -12.92
N CYS A 667 27.86 3.49 -14.18
CA CYS A 667 26.54 2.97 -14.55
C CYS A 667 26.52 1.44 -14.71
N ALA A 668 27.59 0.86 -15.27
CA ALA A 668 27.70 -0.59 -15.49
C ALA A 668 27.57 -1.39 -14.18
N LEU A 669 28.12 -0.87 -13.08
CA LEU A 669 28.05 -1.50 -11.75
C LEU A 669 26.64 -1.55 -11.13
N VAL A 670 25.67 -0.78 -11.65
CA VAL A 670 24.28 -0.80 -11.16
C VAL A 670 23.42 -1.73 -12.01
N VAL A 671 23.60 -1.72 -13.33
CA VAL A 671 22.88 -2.62 -14.25
C VAL A 671 23.39 -4.07 -14.13
N GLY A 672 24.71 -4.26 -14.14
CA GLY A 672 25.34 -5.58 -14.01
C GLY A 672 25.03 -6.27 -12.67
N LEU A 673 24.88 -5.50 -11.58
CA LEU A 673 24.45 -6.05 -10.29
C LEU A 673 23.00 -6.56 -10.34
N GLY A 674 22.12 -5.90 -11.10
CA GLY A 674 20.74 -6.36 -11.33
C GLY A 674 20.67 -7.63 -12.19
N PHE A 675 21.55 -7.77 -13.18
CA PHE A 675 21.57 -8.94 -14.07
C PHE A 675 22.19 -10.18 -13.40
N ALA A 676 23.33 -10.00 -12.71
CA ALA A 676 24.03 -11.09 -12.00
C ALA A 676 23.24 -11.71 -10.83
N ILE A 677 22.15 -11.08 -10.41
CA ILE A 677 21.22 -11.62 -9.41
C ILE A 677 20.36 -12.76 -9.99
N SER A 678 20.06 -12.77 -11.28
CA SER A 678 19.11 -13.73 -11.87
C SER A 678 19.65 -15.16 -11.88
N ASN A 679 20.91 -15.34 -12.28
CA ASN A 679 21.43 -16.66 -12.67
C ASN A 679 21.91 -17.54 -11.50
N VAL A 680 21.81 -17.07 -10.24
CA VAL A 680 22.37 -17.76 -9.05
C VAL A 680 21.27 -18.24 -8.08
N SER A 681 19.99 -18.21 -8.49
CA SER A 681 18.87 -18.74 -7.69
C SER A 681 18.40 -20.16 -8.08
N ASP A 682 18.80 -20.70 -9.23
CA ASP A 682 18.27 -21.97 -9.75
C ASP A 682 19.06 -23.24 -9.39
N GLU A 683 20.27 -23.13 -8.82
CA GLU A 683 21.11 -24.32 -8.53
C GLU A 683 20.70 -25.09 -7.26
N ASP A 684 20.07 -24.45 -6.26
CA ASP A 684 19.78 -25.03 -4.94
C ASP A 684 18.55 -25.99 -4.93
N GLY A 685 18.38 -26.76 -6.01
CA GLY A 685 17.19 -27.58 -6.30
C GLY A 685 17.42 -29.10 -6.42
N ARG A 686 18.66 -29.60 -6.58
CA ARG A 686 18.91 -31.03 -6.92
C ARG A 686 20.12 -31.66 -6.20
N SER A 687 19.88 -32.33 -5.06
CA SER A 687 20.60 -33.57 -4.67
C SER A 687 20.10 -34.19 -3.35
N SER A 688 19.40 -35.33 -3.42
CA SER A 688 19.66 -36.54 -2.60
C SER A 688 18.54 -37.59 -2.77
N SER A 689 18.64 -38.42 -3.81
CA SER A 689 17.80 -39.63 -3.93
C SER A 689 18.50 -40.70 -4.74
N ASP A 690 19.36 -41.48 -4.10
CA ASP A 690 19.81 -42.77 -4.66
C ASP A 690 20.17 -43.76 -3.54
N ALA A 691 20.17 -45.06 -3.90
CA ALA A 691 20.52 -46.21 -3.06
C ALA A 691 19.66 -46.51 -1.80
N ALA A 692 18.46 -47.07 -2.02
CA ALA A 692 17.95 -48.20 -1.22
C ALA A 692 17.00 -49.06 -2.08
N SER A 693 17.06 -50.39 -1.98
CA SER A 693 16.43 -51.31 -2.94
C SER A 693 15.42 -52.28 -2.31
N ASP A 694 14.46 -52.69 -3.15
CA ASP A 694 13.76 -53.98 -3.14
C ASP A 694 12.58 -54.20 -2.14
N SER A 695 11.72 -55.16 -2.50
CA SER A 695 10.41 -55.56 -1.96
C SER A 695 9.24 -54.56 -2.14
N GLY A 696 8.02 -54.99 -2.51
CA GLY A 696 7.62 -56.30 -3.06
C GLY A 696 6.17 -56.72 -2.79
N PHE A 697 5.24 -56.43 -3.72
CA PHE A 697 3.84 -56.91 -3.77
C PHE A 697 2.88 -56.47 -2.63
N PRO A 698 1.54 -56.63 -2.77
CA PRO A 698 0.70 -56.61 -3.98
C PRO A 698 -0.47 -55.57 -3.89
N SER A 699 -1.23 -55.46 -4.98
CA SER A 699 -2.49 -54.70 -5.08
C SER A 699 -3.73 -55.54 -4.75
N ASP A 700 -4.72 -54.95 -4.08
CA ASP A 700 -6.14 -55.37 -4.03
C ASP A 700 -7.00 -54.09 -3.91
N THR A 701 -7.84 -53.71 -4.90
CA THR A 701 -9.25 -54.13 -5.15
C THR A 701 -10.27 -53.59 -4.13
N PRO A 702 -11.57 -53.36 -4.46
CA PRO A 702 -12.31 -53.79 -5.66
C PRO A 702 -13.15 -52.73 -6.41
N THR A 703 -13.69 -53.14 -7.56
CA THR A 703 -14.77 -52.48 -8.34
C THR A 703 -16.09 -53.25 -8.19
N TRP A 704 -17.21 -52.54 -8.00
CA TRP A 704 -18.62 -52.92 -8.26
C TRP A 704 -19.43 -51.60 -8.17
N ASP A 705 -20.56 -51.35 -8.83
CA ASP A 705 -21.25 -51.75 -10.06
C ASP A 705 -22.68 -51.19 -9.92
N ASP A 706 -23.37 -50.97 -11.04
CA ASP A 706 -24.58 -50.16 -11.23
C ASP A 706 -25.81 -50.35 -10.30
N GLY A 707 -26.63 -49.30 -10.24
CA GLY A 707 -27.97 -49.31 -9.63
C GLY A 707 -28.89 -48.18 -10.13
N GLY A 708 -29.29 -48.22 -11.40
CA GLY A 708 -30.15 -47.20 -12.03
C GLY A 708 -31.65 -47.30 -11.70
N TRP A 709 -32.38 -46.20 -11.90
CA TRP A 709 -33.85 -46.14 -11.84
C TRP A 709 -34.41 -45.08 -12.81
N ASP A 710 -35.46 -45.45 -13.57
CA ASP A 710 -35.97 -44.70 -14.73
C ASP A 710 -37.19 -43.81 -14.44
N GLY A 711 -37.33 -42.74 -15.25
CA GLY A 711 -38.62 -42.29 -15.80
C GLY A 711 -39.39 -41.18 -15.05
N GLY A 712 -39.61 -40.04 -15.73
CA GLY A 712 -40.40 -38.93 -15.16
C GLY A 712 -40.54 -37.68 -16.05
N THR A 713 -40.90 -37.85 -17.33
CA THR A 713 -40.99 -36.80 -18.38
C THR A 713 -41.72 -35.49 -18.03
N SER A 714 -41.18 -34.35 -18.51
CA SER A 714 -41.97 -33.18 -18.93
C SER A 714 -41.34 -32.49 -20.15
N GLU A 715 -42.15 -31.80 -20.95
CA GLU A 715 -41.85 -31.44 -22.35
C GLU A 715 -40.92 -30.22 -22.54
N GLY A 716 -40.16 -30.24 -23.63
CA GLY A 716 -39.05 -29.33 -23.90
C GLY A 716 -39.38 -27.97 -24.51
N LEU A 717 -38.32 -27.23 -24.87
CA LEU A 717 -38.33 -26.14 -25.85
C LEU A 717 -36.89 -25.74 -26.22
N GLY A 718 -36.54 -25.78 -27.51
CA GLY A 718 -35.39 -25.06 -28.10
C GLY A 718 -34.06 -25.82 -28.18
N ASP A 719 -33.74 -26.33 -29.37
CA ASP A 719 -32.36 -26.72 -29.73
C ASP A 719 -31.51 -25.46 -30.02
N PRO A 720 -30.30 -25.31 -29.45
CA PRO A 720 -29.25 -24.47 -29.99
C PRO A 720 -28.44 -25.23 -31.07
N VAL A 721 -27.82 -24.45 -31.96
CA VAL A 721 -26.97 -24.93 -33.07
C VAL A 721 -25.80 -25.78 -32.54
N PRO A 722 -25.39 -26.89 -33.20
CA PRO A 722 -24.16 -27.58 -32.85
C PRO A 722 -22.95 -26.69 -33.15
N GLU A 723 -22.20 -26.30 -32.11
CA GLU A 723 -20.86 -25.76 -32.30
C GLU A 723 -19.91 -26.86 -32.79
N GLU A 724 -19.01 -26.47 -33.69
CA GLU A 724 -18.06 -27.36 -34.34
C GLU A 724 -16.98 -27.78 -33.33
N ILE A 725 -16.97 -29.06 -32.93
CA ILE A 725 -15.93 -29.60 -32.05
C ILE A 725 -14.63 -29.64 -32.85
N VAL A 726 -13.82 -28.58 -32.69
CA VAL A 726 -12.41 -28.61 -33.05
C VAL A 726 -11.73 -29.55 -32.07
N GLU A 727 -11.47 -30.78 -32.51
CA GLU A 727 -10.54 -31.68 -31.83
C GLU A 727 -9.16 -31.01 -31.89
N THR A 728 -8.67 -30.50 -30.76
CA THR A 728 -7.31 -29.99 -30.66
C THR A 728 -6.35 -31.15 -30.84
N GLU A 729 -5.68 -31.21 -32.00
CA GLU A 729 -4.61 -32.17 -32.25
C GLU A 729 -3.54 -32.03 -31.16
N GLU A 730 -3.12 -33.15 -30.56
CA GLU A 730 -1.98 -33.15 -29.64
C GLU A 730 -0.74 -32.68 -30.42
N PRO A 731 0.02 -31.67 -29.94
CA PRO A 731 1.15 -31.14 -30.69
C PRO A 731 2.18 -32.24 -30.94
N GLU A 732 2.63 -32.37 -32.19
CA GLU A 732 3.61 -33.40 -32.57
C GLU A 732 4.84 -33.32 -31.67
N ALA A 733 5.17 -34.42 -30.99
CA ALA A 733 6.30 -34.49 -30.09
C ALA A 733 7.59 -34.12 -30.83
N TRP A 734 8.20 -33.00 -30.44
CA TRP A 734 9.36 -32.45 -31.14
C TRP A 734 10.51 -33.44 -31.20
N THR A 735 11.18 -33.47 -32.35
CA THR A 735 12.31 -34.38 -32.57
C THR A 735 13.61 -33.77 -32.05
N THR A 736 14.61 -34.61 -31.76
CA THR A 736 15.98 -34.18 -31.40
C THR A 736 16.78 -33.65 -32.59
N ASP A 737 16.11 -33.28 -33.68
CA ASP A 737 16.65 -32.46 -34.76
C ASP A 737 16.97 -31.04 -34.27
N LEU A 738 17.82 -30.29 -34.98
CA LEU A 738 18.17 -28.92 -34.61
C LEU A 738 17.30 -27.86 -35.30
N ALA A 739 16.64 -28.18 -36.42
CA ALA A 739 15.94 -27.18 -37.23
C ALA A 739 14.78 -26.48 -36.50
N GLY A 740 14.47 -25.25 -36.92
CA GLY A 740 13.43 -24.40 -36.33
C GLY A 740 14.01 -23.25 -35.48
N VAL A 741 13.12 -22.53 -34.79
CA VAL A 741 13.48 -21.33 -34.02
C VAL A 741 13.66 -21.66 -32.55
N TRP A 742 14.74 -21.13 -31.98
CA TRP A 742 15.15 -21.29 -30.60
C TRP A 742 15.35 -19.92 -29.94
N ILE A 743 15.01 -19.81 -28.66
CA ILE A 743 15.28 -18.64 -27.82
C ILE A 743 16.28 -19.05 -26.74
N ALA A 744 17.41 -18.37 -26.66
CA ALA A 744 18.40 -18.53 -25.58
C ALA A 744 17.95 -17.80 -24.30
N ASP A 745 18.50 -18.19 -23.14
CA ASP A 745 18.17 -17.59 -21.83
C ASP A 745 18.41 -16.07 -21.75
N ASP A 746 19.29 -15.52 -22.59
CA ASP A 746 19.57 -14.08 -22.71
C ASP A 746 18.54 -13.33 -23.58
N GLY A 747 17.57 -14.04 -24.16
CA GLY A 747 16.57 -13.53 -25.10
C GLY A 747 16.99 -13.60 -26.57
N GLY A 748 18.20 -14.10 -26.87
CA GLY A 748 18.73 -14.24 -28.23
C GLY A 748 17.97 -15.27 -29.06
N GLY A 749 17.28 -14.82 -30.11
CA GLY A 749 16.63 -15.70 -31.08
C GLY A 749 17.61 -16.25 -32.12
N MET A 750 17.62 -17.57 -32.31
CA MET A 750 18.38 -18.27 -33.35
C MET A 750 17.45 -19.19 -34.16
N GLU A 751 17.37 -18.97 -35.46
CA GLU A 751 16.68 -19.87 -36.40
C GLU A 751 17.71 -20.78 -37.07
N PHE A 752 17.61 -22.09 -36.86
CA PHE A 752 18.45 -23.08 -37.53
C PHE A 752 17.71 -23.69 -38.72
N VAL A 753 18.29 -23.59 -39.90
CA VAL A 753 17.77 -24.19 -41.14
C VAL A 753 18.70 -25.32 -41.58
N GLU A 754 18.17 -26.53 -41.82
CA GLU A 754 18.97 -27.61 -42.41
C GLU A 754 19.30 -27.26 -43.88
N THR A 755 20.59 -27.21 -44.19
CA THR A 755 21.11 -26.87 -45.54
C THR A 755 21.54 -28.10 -46.33
N SER A 756 21.94 -29.16 -45.63
CA SER A 756 22.15 -30.52 -46.16
C SER A 756 22.09 -31.52 -45.00
N PRO A 757 21.87 -32.83 -45.24
CA PRO A 757 21.61 -33.80 -44.16
C PRO A 757 22.61 -33.76 -43.00
N GLY A 758 22.16 -33.33 -41.83
CA GLY A 758 22.99 -33.17 -40.64
C GLY A 758 23.83 -31.89 -40.58
N THR A 759 23.53 -30.87 -41.40
CA THR A 759 24.23 -29.57 -41.43
C THR A 759 23.26 -28.41 -41.40
N TYR A 760 23.31 -27.62 -40.32
CA TYR A 760 22.34 -26.59 -39.98
C TYR A 760 23.03 -25.23 -39.96
N ARG A 761 22.33 -24.21 -40.43
CA ARG A 761 22.84 -22.85 -40.57
C ARG A 761 21.88 -21.87 -39.91
N SER A 762 22.42 -20.93 -39.15
CA SER A 762 21.70 -19.77 -38.61
C SER A 762 22.28 -18.51 -39.21
N GLU A 763 21.43 -17.59 -39.64
CA GLU A 763 21.81 -16.28 -40.20
C GLU A 763 21.10 -15.16 -39.43
N THR A 764 21.80 -14.54 -38.48
CA THR A 764 21.26 -13.48 -37.63
C THR A 764 21.73 -12.11 -38.17
N PRO A 765 20.83 -11.18 -38.53
CA PRO A 765 21.22 -9.81 -38.86
C PRO A 765 21.95 -9.16 -37.68
N ASP A 766 23.09 -8.54 -37.93
CA ASP A 766 23.87 -7.82 -36.91
C ASP A 766 23.50 -6.33 -36.96
N PRO A 767 22.75 -5.79 -35.98
CA PRO A 767 22.29 -4.41 -35.99
C PRO A 767 23.39 -3.41 -35.56
N GLU A 768 24.47 -3.88 -34.91
CA GLU A 768 25.54 -3.02 -34.40
C GLU A 768 26.64 -2.82 -35.46
N CYS A 769 27.01 -3.90 -36.15
CA CYS A 769 28.02 -3.89 -37.20
C CYS A 769 27.46 -3.85 -38.62
N GLY A 770 26.14 -3.95 -38.79
CA GLY A 770 25.45 -3.80 -40.08
C GLY A 770 25.66 -4.97 -41.05
N GLY A 771 25.95 -6.15 -40.52
CA GLY A 771 26.25 -7.36 -41.26
C GLY A 771 25.19 -8.46 -41.11
N THR A 772 25.59 -9.70 -41.41
CA THR A 772 24.83 -10.90 -41.07
C THR A 772 25.80 -11.88 -40.45
N TYR A 773 25.56 -12.22 -39.19
CA TYR A 773 26.32 -13.22 -38.45
C TYR A 773 25.85 -14.61 -38.88
N VAL A 774 26.78 -15.45 -39.32
CA VAL A 774 26.47 -16.79 -39.86
C VAL A 774 27.13 -17.84 -38.99
N LEU A 775 26.32 -18.75 -38.46
CA LEU A 775 26.79 -19.94 -37.74
C LEU A 775 26.42 -21.20 -38.52
N GLU A 776 27.33 -22.18 -38.51
CA GLU A 776 27.14 -23.48 -39.16
C GLU A 776 27.48 -24.60 -38.17
N PHE A 777 26.52 -25.51 -37.96
CA PHE A 777 26.63 -26.65 -37.04
C PHE A 777 26.41 -27.96 -37.80
N THR A 778 27.23 -28.96 -37.49
CA THR A 778 27.17 -30.29 -38.10
C THR A 778 26.96 -31.36 -37.04
N GLY A 779 26.08 -32.34 -37.29
CA GLY A 779 25.75 -33.39 -36.33
C GLY A 779 24.40 -34.07 -36.59
N GLY A 780 23.84 -34.68 -35.54
CA GLY A 780 22.58 -35.41 -35.61
C GLY A 780 22.29 -36.21 -34.34
N GLY A 781 21.02 -36.59 -34.14
CA GLY A 781 20.60 -37.36 -32.97
C GLY A 781 20.72 -36.57 -31.66
N GLY A 782 20.46 -35.26 -31.72
CA GLY A 782 20.55 -34.37 -30.58
C GLY A 782 21.95 -33.93 -30.18
N HIS A 783 22.99 -34.10 -31.02
CA HIS A 783 24.34 -33.55 -30.77
C HIS A 783 24.88 -32.90 -32.05
N TYR A 784 25.31 -31.63 -31.96
CA TYR A 784 25.73 -30.79 -33.08
C TYR A 784 26.95 -29.95 -32.70
N THR A 785 27.92 -29.79 -33.62
CA THR A 785 29.17 -29.06 -33.39
C THR A 785 29.49 -28.11 -34.53
N GLY A 786 29.97 -26.91 -34.18
CA GLY A 786 30.38 -25.85 -35.12
C GLY A 786 31.51 -25.00 -34.54
N THR A 787 31.88 -23.93 -35.25
CA THR A 787 32.77 -22.89 -34.74
C THR A 787 32.11 -21.51 -34.77
N VAL A 788 32.51 -20.66 -33.83
CA VAL A 788 31.94 -19.33 -33.59
C VAL A 788 33.09 -18.32 -33.59
N PRO A 789 33.07 -17.25 -34.39
CA PRO A 789 34.13 -16.25 -34.37
C PRO A 789 34.10 -15.44 -33.06
N LEU A 790 35.28 -15.28 -32.44
CA LEU A 790 35.50 -14.53 -31.21
C LEU A 790 35.97 -13.12 -31.54
N HIS A 791 35.27 -12.10 -31.07
CA HIS A 791 35.55 -10.68 -31.35
C HIS A 791 36.06 -9.95 -30.10
N ASN A 792 36.60 -8.74 -30.26
CA ASN A 792 37.03 -7.89 -29.15
C ASN A 792 35.83 -7.12 -28.58
N ALA A 793 35.61 -7.14 -27.26
CA ALA A 793 34.53 -6.36 -26.65
C ALA A 793 34.71 -4.83 -26.83
N GLU A 794 35.94 -4.34 -26.97
CA GLU A 794 36.21 -2.91 -27.26
C GLU A 794 36.12 -2.56 -28.77
N ASP A 795 36.01 -3.55 -29.66
CA ASP A 795 35.93 -3.39 -31.12
C ASP A 795 35.19 -4.59 -31.74
N MET A 796 33.89 -4.70 -31.43
CA MET A 796 33.06 -5.85 -31.81
C MET A 796 33.00 -6.03 -33.33
N CYS A 797 32.96 -4.93 -34.07
CA CYS A 797 32.94 -4.89 -35.53
C CYS A 797 34.34 -5.01 -36.17
N GLY A 798 35.39 -5.16 -35.35
CA GLY A 798 36.74 -5.46 -35.80
C GLY A 798 36.87 -6.89 -36.35
N PRO A 799 38.01 -7.23 -36.97
CA PRO A 799 38.29 -8.60 -37.41
C PRO A 799 38.34 -9.55 -36.20
N PRO A 800 37.82 -10.79 -36.31
CA PRO A 800 37.81 -11.72 -35.19
C PRO A 800 39.22 -12.06 -34.69
N LEU A 801 39.34 -12.16 -33.37
CA LEU A 801 40.55 -12.56 -32.65
C LEU A 801 40.87 -14.06 -32.83
N GLY A 802 39.87 -14.87 -33.18
CA GLY A 802 39.97 -16.29 -33.46
C GLY A 802 38.59 -16.93 -33.65
N GLU A 803 38.53 -18.25 -33.60
CA GLU A 803 37.29 -19.03 -33.54
C GLU A 803 37.30 -19.89 -32.27
N VAL A 804 36.13 -20.07 -31.66
CA VAL A 804 35.90 -20.95 -30.50
C VAL A 804 35.08 -22.16 -30.91
N ALA A 805 35.31 -23.30 -30.24
CA ALA A 805 34.51 -24.50 -30.48
C ALA A 805 33.13 -24.34 -29.84
N ALA A 806 32.08 -24.74 -30.56
CA ALA A 806 30.71 -24.59 -30.10
C ALA A 806 29.92 -25.88 -30.30
N THR A 807 29.13 -26.27 -29.30
CA THR A 807 28.35 -27.52 -29.28
C THR A 807 26.92 -27.22 -28.86
N ILE A 808 25.94 -27.77 -29.58
CA ILE A 808 24.52 -27.77 -29.19
C ILE A 808 24.11 -29.23 -28.93
N VAL A 809 23.56 -29.50 -27.76
CA VAL A 809 22.96 -30.79 -27.38
C VAL A 809 21.47 -30.60 -27.20
N VAL A 810 20.65 -31.20 -28.06
CA VAL A 810 19.18 -31.17 -27.94
C VAL A 810 18.75 -32.30 -27.00
N ASP A 811 17.97 -31.95 -25.99
CA ASP A 811 17.49 -32.88 -24.97
C ASP A 811 16.38 -33.81 -25.51
N ALA A 812 16.12 -34.89 -24.77
CA ALA A 812 15.24 -35.98 -25.22
C ALA A 812 13.75 -35.60 -25.34
N ASP A 813 13.37 -34.38 -24.97
CA ASP A 813 12.03 -33.80 -25.17
C ASP A 813 11.89 -33.05 -26.51
N GLY A 814 13.00 -32.78 -27.22
CA GLY A 814 13.02 -31.95 -28.42
C GLY A 814 12.63 -30.48 -28.17
N ALA A 815 12.47 -30.06 -26.91
CA ALA A 815 12.01 -28.74 -26.48
C ALA A 815 13.15 -27.89 -25.92
N SER A 816 14.08 -28.54 -25.22
CA SER A 816 15.24 -27.91 -24.62
C SER A 816 16.52 -28.32 -25.33
N ALA A 817 17.51 -27.43 -25.32
CA ALA A 817 18.85 -27.74 -25.78
C ALA A 817 19.90 -26.96 -24.97
N THR A 818 21.08 -27.55 -24.81
CA THR A 818 22.22 -26.97 -24.12
C THR A 818 23.24 -26.48 -25.15
N TYR A 819 23.55 -25.19 -25.17
CA TYR A 819 24.52 -24.56 -26.07
C TYR A 819 25.79 -24.13 -25.33
N THR A 820 26.92 -24.76 -25.66
CA THR A 820 28.22 -24.55 -24.99
C THR A 820 29.27 -24.00 -25.96
N ARG A 821 30.00 -22.96 -25.55
CA ARG A 821 31.10 -22.31 -26.28
C ARG A 821 32.40 -22.39 -25.45
N GLU A 822 33.42 -23.09 -25.97
CA GLU A 822 34.69 -23.36 -25.27
C GLU A 822 35.88 -22.60 -25.88
N VAL A 823 36.59 -21.81 -25.06
CA VAL A 823 37.85 -21.13 -25.45
C VAL A 823 39.07 -21.97 -25.10
N ALA A 824 39.75 -22.48 -26.11
CA ALA A 824 41.10 -23.03 -25.96
C ALA A 824 42.16 -21.91 -26.05
N TRP A 825 42.43 -21.22 -24.94
CA TRP A 825 43.47 -20.18 -24.89
C TRP A 825 44.84 -20.74 -25.30
N ALA A 826 45.40 -20.24 -26.41
CA ALA A 826 46.62 -20.79 -27.03
C ALA A 826 47.90 -20.59 -26.20
N GLN A 827 47.87 -19.80 -25.12
CA GLN A 827 48.96 -19.64 -24.16
C GLN A 827 48.41 -19.56 -22.73
N PRO A 828 48.96 -20.31 -21.75
CA PRO A 828 48.40 -20.41 -20.39
C PRO A 828 48.63 -19.16 -19.52
N GLU A 829 49.32 -18.13 -20.02
CA GLU A 829 49.53 -16.84 -19.35
C GLU A 829 48.62 -15.72 -19.93
N ALA A 830 47.82 -16.02 -20.96
CA ALA A 830 46.87 -15.09 -21.55
C ALA A 830 45.47 -15.26 -20.92
N THR A 831 45.25 -14.66 -19.75
CA THR A 831 43.95 -14.66 -19.08
C THR A 831 43.08 -13.50 -19.56
N GLY A 832 42.16 -13.78 -20.49
CA GLY A 832 41.00 -12.94 -20.77
C GLY A 832 39.73 -13.54 -20.14
N GLU A 833 38.80 -12.69 -19.73
CA GLU A 833 37.42 -13.09 -19.45
C GLU A 833 36.64 -13.03 -20.78
N CYS A 834 35.80 -14.02 -21.05
CA CYS A 834 34.95 -14.05 -22.25
C CYS A 834 33.49 -14.03 -21.83
N ASP A 835 32.87 -12.86 -21.91
CA ASP A 835 31.51 -12.61 -21.42
C ASP A 835 30.42 -13.41 -22.16
N GLY A 836 30.77 -14.02 -23.31
CA GLY A 836 29.90 -14.89 -24.11
C GLY A 836 30.34 -16.37 -24.16
N CYS A 837 31.22 -16.83 -23.28
CA CYS A 837 31.75 -18.20 -23.28
C CYS A 837 31.30 -18.99 -22.04
N GLY A 838 31.11 -20.30 -22.19
CA GLY A 838 30.42 -21.15 -21.22
C GLY A 838 29.17 -21.78 -21.83
N THR A 839 28.17 -22.09 -20.99
CA THR A 839 26.94 -22.80 -21.38
C THR A 839 25.71 -21.95 -21.13
N SER A 840 24.82 -21.90 -22.11
CA SER A 840 23.48 -21.29 -22.08
C SER A 840 22.45 -22.31 -22.57
N TYR A 841 21.23 -22.28 -22.04
CA TYR A 841 20.14 -23.12 -22.53
C TYR A 841 19.37 -22.41 -23.65
N LEU A 842 18.75 -23.23 -24.51
CA LEU A 842 17.90 -22.83 -25.62
C LEU A 842 16.54 -23.51 -25.44
N THR A 843 15.46 -22.78 -25.64
CA THR A 843 14.08 -23.31 -25.71
C THR A 843 13.57 -23.19 -27.14
N ARG A 844 13.13 -24.31 -27.74
CA ARG A 844 12.46 -24.32 -29.05
C ARG A 844 11.09 -23.65 -28.92
N ILE A 845 10.71 -22.85 -29.91
CA ILE A 845 9.34 -22.32 -30.04
C ILE A 845 8.60 -22.99 -31.22
N ALA A 846 7.27 -23.02 -31.11
CA ALA A 846 6.36 -23.61 -32.10
C ALA A 846 6.10 -22.66 -33.29
#